data_AF-A0A7X8VGN2-F1
#
_entry.id   AF-A0A7X8VGN2-F1
#
_cell.length_a   1.000
_cell.length_b   1.000
_cell.length_c   1.000
_cell.angle_alpha   90.00
_cell.angle_beta   90.00
_cell.angle_gamma   90.00
#
_symmetry.space_group_name_H-M   'P 1'
#
loop_
_entity.id
_entity.type
_entity.pdbx_description
1 polymer ?
#
loop_
_entity_poly.entity_id
_entity_poly.type
_entity_poly.pdbx_seq_one_letter_code
_entity_poly.pdbx_strand_id
1 'polypeptide(L)'
;MSGQIRKNSPPRRDAERERQRKVARGSRAAMLIVLVLIFAFGGLLIHSAGQIQIIDYEKYAIQAAKQHYNKLSEFPQRGKIISSDGRDLAVSSYVYTVGVTPASFLNSSRDPAKIAAMKEMITTAIDMSPVELETVLSDRTRPYIILKKEVTVEQKDALQAGIKELRVGGLTIDPVEKRYYPFNSLAASVIGFANQPVDTLVGVTGIESSYNDILSGQAGYRFLETDNYGSGALPYSVPLEVQARNGSNVVLNIDTQIQAIAEEVMGYYTKQYNTGDGSLAIIVRPDTGAIVAMAGSNVYDLNDPSAAPDGYDPEEWNPNKDESQLQYMTAKLWPAMAVNRTYEPGSTMKVLTAAMAIEENAVRMNEEFSDAPLIMKGWEKPISSHIFPNNFGWVNIAEALWHSSNPVFVQIGQRVGIERFYNYINALGFRERTRIDLPAESVGMIHTKPTPIDLAVFAFGEQSTVTPIQFVMAYSAVANGGRLMRPQIAQKLTDSFGNVTHEFMPVEVRRVFSEETCATLRNMMRGVITEGSAPFAAALGIDSVCKTGTSSYGDYDEFKVVSVVGMYPRERPDYVVLTMFFNETYQIGSYLPQMANRDIIRRLSRLEGYERSYTQREIARQFWPLPMPELTGLRLHEAIYQIDSRGDSYDVPEGADMNAYVAAVLPRSAEGQRLGGYKSYYLSMDGSFPDFEPIAMPNFVGLNLDQVMELARENKLNLTLKGSNWTGTVTEQDIAAHTEEEPSYINPYSVIELVFKGESEVATASVKNEGVTPRDYSAEGGIRMRGEPEIHERKYLPLRIDALAEQQKIFPPDAPYEDIVDALRELNRGKGE
;
A
#
# COMPACT_ATOMS: atom_id res chain seq x y z
N MET A 1 -26.94 20.65 -150.75
CA MET A 1 -28.24 21.30 -150.49
C MET A 1 -28.57 21.05 -149.01
N SER A 2 -28.36 22.04 -148.15
CA SER A 2 -29.35 23.05 -147.72
C SER A 2 -30.42 22.50 -146.77
N GLY A 3 -30.50 23.09 -145.57
CA GLY A 3 -31.73 23.09 -144.77
C GLY A 3 -31.54 22.94 -143.26
N GLN A 4 -31.32 24.04 -142.54
CA GLN A 4 -31.54 24.14 -141.09
C GLN A 4 -33.04 24.21 -140.77
N ILE A 5 -33.51 23.48 -139.75
CA ILE A 5 -34.56 23.92 -138.81
C ILE A 5 -34.24 23.36 -137.40
N ARG A 6 -34.30 24.25 -136.39
CA ARG A 6 -34.21 23.98 -134.94
C ARG A 6 -35.51 23.36 -134.39
N LYS A 7 -35.41 22.56 -133.32
CA LYS A 7 -36.44 22.46 -132.27
C LYS A 7 -35.81 22.51 -130.87
N ASN A 8 -36.46 23.29 -130.00
CA ASN A 8 -36.07 23.66 -128.64
C ASN A 8 -36.22 22.50 -127.63
N SER A 9 -35.34 22.47 -126.64
CA SER A 9 -35.47 21.71 -125.37
C SER A 9 -35.61 22.69 -124.18
N PRO A 10 -36.35 22.35 -123.11
CA PRO A 10 -36.70 23.30 -122.04
C PRO A 10 -35.53 23.57 -121.08
N PRO A 11 -35.57 24.69 -120.32
CA PRO A 11 -34.37 25.29 -119.72
C PRO A 11 -33.93 24.62 -118.40
N ARG A 12 -32.62 24.40 -118.30
CA ARG A 12 -31.81 23.89 -117.16
C ARG A 12 -31.96 24.65 -115.82
N ARG A 13 -32.82 25.67 -115.70
CA ARG A 13 -32.84 26.58 -114.53
C ARG A 13 -33.54 26.04 -113.28
N ASP A 14 -34.46 25.08 -113.42
CA ASP A 14 -35.24 24.59 -112.27
C ASP A 14 -34.51 23.48 -111.48
N ALA A 15 -33.75 22.61 -112.15
CA ALA A 15 -32.99 21.54 -111.49
C ALA A 15 -31.82 22.08 -110.62
N GLU A 16 -31.24 23.21 -111.01
CA GLU A 16 -30.10 23.82 -110.30
C GLU A 16 -30.56 24.58 -109.04
N ARG A 17 -31.74 25.21 -109.08
CA ARG A 17 -32.37 25.85 -107.91
C ARG A 17 -32.84 24.81 -106.87
N GLU A 18 -33.27 23.64 -107.30
CA GLU A 18 -33.70 22.57 -106.39
C GLU A 18 -32.51 21.89 -105.68
N ARG A 19 -31.38 21.71 -106.38
CA ARG A 19 -30.10 21.24 -105.79
C ARG A 19 -29.54 22.24 -104.78
N GLN A 20 -29.51 23.53 -105.11
CA GLN A 20 -29.06 24.58 -104.17
C GLN A 20 -29.96 24.71 -102.93
N ARG A 21 -31.29 24.53 -103.07
CA ARG A 21 -32.21 24.49 -101.92
C ARG A 21 -32.05 23.25 -101.05
N LYS A 22 -31.72 22.08 -101.61
CA LYS A 22 -31.42 20.84 -100.84
C LYS A 22 -30.09 20.95 -100.09
N VAL A 23 -29.03 21.50 -100.71
CA VAL A 23 -27.73 21.72 -100.07
C VAL A 23 -27.82 22.80 -98.97
N ALA A 24 -28.55 23.89 -99.20
CA ALA A 24 -28.78 24.94 -98.19
C ALA A 24 -29.70 24.49 -97.05
N ARG A 25 -30.65 23.57 -97.28
CA ARG A 25 -31.44 22.93 -96.20
C ARG A 25 -30.61 21.93 -95.41
N GLY A 26 -29.72 21.17 -96.06
CA GLY A 26 -28.78 20.26 -95.41
C GLY A 26 -27.76 20.98 -94.53
N SER A 27 -27.20 22.11 -94.99
CA SER A 27 -26.27 22.91 -94.19
C SER A 27 -26.94 23.63 -93.02
N ARG A 28 -28.19 24.11 -93.19
CA ARG A 28 -28.99 24.67 -92.08
C ARG A 28 -29.42 23.62 -91.06
N ALA A 29 -29.78 22.42 -91.50
CA ALA A 29 -30.09 21.31 -90.59
C ALA A 29 -28.85 20.84 -89.82
N ALA A 30 -27.70 20.73 -90.49
CA ALA A 30 -26.42 20.43 -89.83
C ALA A 30 -26.03 21.51 -88.81
N MET A 31 -26.20 22.80 -89.15
CA MET A 31 -25.94 23.91 -88.23
C MET A 31 -26.89 23.91 -87.02
N LEU A 32 -28.16 23.56 -87.23
CA LEU A 32 -29.14 23.43 -86.15
C LEU A 32 -28.79 22.25 -85.22
N ILE A 33 -28.35 21.13 -85.77
CA ILE A 33 -27.90 19.95 -85.00
C ILE A 33 -26.66 20.32 -84.17
N VAL A 34 -25.68 21.02 -84.75
CA VAL A 34 -24.50 21.49 -84.01
C VAL A 34 -24.89 22.46 -82.89
N LEU A 35 -25.82 23.39 -83.14
CA LEU A 35 -26.35 24.29 -82.11
C LEU A 35 -27.06 23.53 -80.98
N VAL A 36 -27.89 22.54 -81.32
CA VAL A 36 -28.57 21.69 -80.33
C VAL A 36 -27.55 20.88 -79.51
N LEU A 37 -26.50 20.37 -80.14
CA LEU A 37 -25.42 19.66 -79.44
C LEU A 37 -24.64 20.58 -78.50
N ILE A 38 -24.35 21.82 -78.92
CA ILE A 38 -23.70 22.83 -78.07
C ILE A 38 -24.58 23.19 -76.88
N PHE A 39 -25.89 23.41 -77.08
CA PHE A 39 -26.83 23.69 -75.99
C PHE A 39 -27.03 22.48 -75.06
N ALA A 40 -27.09 21.27 -75.60
CA ALA A 40 -27.16 20.05 -74.80
C ALA A 40 -25.89 19.83 -73.97
N PHE A 41 -24.72 20.08 -74.56
CA PHE A 41 -23.44 20.02 -73.86
C PHE A 41 -23.32 21.11 -72.79
N GLY A 42 -23.73 22.34 -73.10
CA GLY A 42 -23.81 23.44 -72.13
C GLY A 42 -24.77 23.11 -70.98
N GLY A 43 -25.93 22.52 -71.27
CA GLY A 43 -26.88 22.05 -70.28
C GLY A 43 -26.31 20.95 -69.38
N LEU A 44 -25.57 20.00 -69.93
CA LEU A 44 -24.85 18.97 -69.16
C LEU A 44 -23.77 19.57 -68.25
N LEU A 45 -23.03 20.57 -68.72
CA LEU A 45 -22.03 21.26 -67.89
C LEU A 45 -22.68 22.06 -66.76
N ILE A 46 -23.78 22.78 -67.04
CA ILE A 46 -24.54 23.50 -66.01
C ILE A 46 -25.14 22.53 -64.99
N HIS A 47 -25.67 21.39 -65.45
CA HIS A 47 -26.19 20.36 -64.56
C HIS A 47 -25.09 19.73 -63.71
N SER A 48 -23.96 19.37 -64.30
CA SER A 48 -22.79 18.82 -63.60
C SER A 48 -22.22 19.82 -62.59
N ALA A 49 -22.09 21.09 -62.96
CA ALA A 49 -21.67 22.16 -62.05
C ALA A 49 -22.67 22.37 -60.91
N GLY A 50 -23.98 22.40 -61.20
CA GLY A 50 -25.02 22.49 -60.18
C GLY A 50 -25.06 21.27 -59.27
N GLN A 51 -24.80 20.07 -59.80
CA GLN A 51 -24.72 18.86 -59.02
C GLN A 51 -23.54 18.90 -58.04
N ILE A 52 -22.35 19.32 -58.49
CA ILE A 52 -21.16 19.43 -57.63
C ILE A 52 -21.27 20.59 -56.63
N GLN A 53 -21.72 21.77 -57.08
CA GLN A 53 -21.68 23.00 -56.27
C GLN A 53 -22.92 23.23 -55.39
N ILE A 54 -24.06 22.60 -55.69
CA ILE A 54 -25.32 22.83 -54.96
C ILE A 54 -25.81 21.54 -54.30
N ILE A 55 -25.89 20.43 -55.03
CA ILE A 55 -26.45 19.17 -54.51
C ILE A 55 -25.43 18.45 -53.62
N ASP A 56 -24.22 18.23 -54.14
CA ASP A 56 -23.14 17.52 -53.46
C ASP A 56 -22.19 18.47 -52.69
N TYR A 57 -22.60 19.74 -52.49
CA TYR A 57 -21.78 20.75 -51.83
C TYR A 57 -21.26 20.27 -50.47
N GLU A 58 -22.14 19.80 -49.58
CA GLU A 58 -21.74 19.37 -48.24
C GLU A 58 -20.73 18.21 -48.30
N LYS A 59 -20.94 17.26 -49.21
CA LYS A 59 -20.05 16.10 -49.39
C LYS A 59 -18.66 16.54 -49.84
N TYR A 60 -18.58 17.39 -50.86
CA TYR A 60 -17.30 17.87 -51.38
C TYR A 60 -16.64 18.91 -50.46
N ALA A 61 -17.42 19.72 -49.75
CA ALA A 61 -16.92 20.64 -48.73
C ALA A 61 -16.31 19.88 -47.54
N ILE A 62 -16.92 18.79 -47.07
CA ILE A 62 -16.36 17.93 -46.02
C ILE A 62 -15.09 17.23 -46.51
N GLN A 63 -15.06 16.76 -47.77
CA GLN A 63 -13.84 16.16 -48.35
C GLN A 63 -12.71 17.18 -48.50
N ALA A 64 -13.01 18.38 -49.00
CA ALA A 64 -12.05 19.47 -49.10
C ALA A 64 -11.57 19.91 -47.70
N ALA A 65 -12.45 20.00 -46.72
CA ALA A 65 -12.08 20.32 -45.35
C ALA A 65 -11.16 19.25 -44.73
N LYS A 66 -11.41 17.96 -44.97
CA LYS A 66 -10.51 16.87 -44.55
C LYS A 66 -9.14 16.90 -45.25
N GLN A 67 -9.07 17.49 -46.44
CA GLN A 67 -7.81 17.64 -47.17
C GLN A 67 -7.05 18.93 -46.80
N HIS A 68 -7.77 20.00 -46.50
CA HIS A 68 -7.18 21.31 -46.23
C HIS A 68 -6.85 21.50 -44.75
N TYR A 69 -7.68 21.00 -43.83
CA TYR A 69 -7.48 21.16 -42.40
C TYR A 69 -6.80 19.94 -41.79
N ASN A 70 -5.63 20.17 -41.20
CA ASN A 70 -5.02 19.22 -40.28
C ASN A 70 -5.49 19.53 -38.85
N LYS A 71 -5.99 18.49 -38.18
CA LYS A 71 -6.31 18.54 -36.75
C LYS A 71 -5.03 18.31 -35.96
N LEU A 72 -4.50 19.36 -35.34
CA LEU A 72 -3.44 19.24 -34.34
C LEU A 72 -4.10 19.12 -32.96
N SER A 73 -3.87 18.00 -32.29
CA SER A 73 -4.31 17.82 -30.90
C SER A 73 -3.24 18.39 -29.97
N GLU A 74 -3.65 19.26 -29.05
CA GLU A 74 -2.83 19.67 -27.92
C GLU A 74 -3.24 18.81 -26.73
N PHE A 75 -2.33 17.93 -26.30
CA PHE A 75 -2.60 17.02 -25.19
C PHE A 75 -2.43 17.74 -23.85
N PRO A 76 -3.41 17.63 -22.95
CA PRO A 76 -3.31 18.21 -21.62
C PRO A 76 -2.26 17.46 -20.80
N GLN A 77 -1.62 18.15 -19.87
CA GLN A 77 -0.76 17.48 -18.89
C GLN A 77 -1.63 16.82 -17.83
N ARG A 78 -1.39 15.56 -17.52
CA ARG A 78 -2.06 14.83 -16.45
C ARG A 78 -1.69 15.43 -15.09
N GLY A 79 -2.71 15.66 -14.25
CA GLY A 79 -2.57 16.29 -12.94
C GLY A 79 -1.68 15.49 -12.00
N LYS A 80 -1.11 16.15 -10.99
CA LYS A 80 -0.26 15.55 -9.97
C LYS A 80 -1.07 14.78 -8.93
N ILE A 81 -0.46 13.78 -8.31
CA ILE A 81 -0.93 13.20 -7.05
C ILE A 81 0.01 13.70 -5.95
N ILE A 82 -0.55 14.30 -4.90
CA ILE A 82 0.20 15.01 -3.85
C ILE A 82 -0.20 14.43 -2.49
N SER A 83 0.76 14.23 -1.59
CA SER A 83 0.50 13.81 -0.21
C SER A 83 -0.07 14.95 0.64
N SER A 84 -0.58 14.62 1.84
CA SER A 84 -1.09 15.59 2.80
C SER A 84 0.00 16.51 3.36
N ASP A 85 1.24 16.04 3.45
CA ASP A 85 2.44 16.81 3.82
C ASP A 85 3.05 17.59 2.63
N GLY A 86 2.38 17.62 1.48
CA GLY A 86 2.72 18.48 0.34
C GLY A 86 3.81 17.94 -0.59
N ARG A 87 4.11 16.64 -0.55
CA ARG A 87 5.08 16.01 -1.46
C ARG A 87 4.40 15.48 -2.71
N ASP A 88 5.07 15.65 -3.85
CA ASP A 88 4.62 15.13 -5.13
C ASP A 88 4.83 13.59 -5.17
N LEU A 89 3.76 12.82 -5.17
CA LEU A 89 3.75 11.35 -5.22
C LEU A 89 3.74 10.81 -6.66
N ALA A 90 3.06 11.52 -7.57
CA ALA A 90 3.07 11.22 -8.99
C ALA A 90 3.05 12.52 -9.80
N VAL A 91 3.95 12.63 -10.77
CA VAL A 91 4.09 13.80 -11.64
C VAL A 91 4.20 13.37 -13.09
N SER A 92 3.69 14.22 -13.99
CA SER A 92 3.89 14.05 -15.42
C SER A 92 5.00 14.94 -15.93
N SER A 93 5.87 14.39 -16.76
CA SER A 93 6.87 15.12 -17.52
C SER A 93 6.81 14.74 -18.99
N TYR A 94 7.29 15.61 -19.88
CA TYR A 94 7.40 15.27 -21.30
C TYR A 94 8.77 14.71 -21.60
N VAL A 95 8.79 13.53 -22.21
CA VAL A 95 9.97 12.96 -22.88
C VAL A 95 9.75 13.03 -24.39
N TYR A 96 10.80 13.10 -25.19
CA TYR A 96 10.65 13.25 -26.63
C TYR A 96 10.93 11.94 -27.35
N THR A 97 10.09 11.61 -28.33
CA THR A 97 10.35 10.52 -29.26
C THR A 97 10.73 11.11 -30.61
N VAL A 98 11.88 10.68 -31.14
CA VAL A 98 12.36 11.09 -32.45
C VAL A 98 11.95 10.02 -33.45
N GLY A 99 11.14 10.41 -34.43
CA GLY A 99 10.73 9.58 -35.55
C GLY A 99 11.18 10.16 -36.88
N VAL A 100 11.18 9.34 -37.91
CA VAL A 100 11.49 9.73 -39.28
C VAL A 100 10.48 9.13 -40.25
N THR A 101 10.12 9.90 -41.27
CA THR A 101 9.44 9.41 -42.48
C THR A 101 10.49 9.32 -43.59
N PRO A 102 11.03 8.11 -43.89
CA PRO A 102 12.20 7.97 -44.77
C PRO A 102 12.06 8.61 -46.14
N ALA A 103 10.91 8.43 -46.80
CA ALA A 103 10.63 9.02 -48.11
C ALA A 103 10.60 10.55 -48.05
N SER A 104 9.98 11.13 -47.02
CA SER A 104 9.95 12.58 -46.83
C SER A 104 11.32 13.14 -46.46
N PHE A 105 12.07 12.43 -45.61
CA PHE A 105 13.40 12.84 -45.15
C PHE A 105 14.40 12.94 -46.31
N LEU A 106 14.49 11.88 -47.12
CA LEU A 106 15.42 11.82 -48.26
C LEU A 106 15.04 12.78 -49.40
N ASN A 107 13.77 13.14 -49.54
CA ASN A 107 13.30 14.06 -50.57
C ASN A 107 13.15 15.51 -50.10
N SER A 108 13.41 15.78 -48.81
CA SER A 108 13.14 17.08 -48.19
C SER A 108 14.07 18.20 -48.66
N SER A 109 15.26 17.86 -49.15
CA SER A 109 16.24 18.81 -49.68
C SER A 109 16.80 18.30 -51.01
N ARG A 110 16.93 19.21 -51.98
CA ARG A 110 17.64 18.93 -53.25
C ARG A 110 19.17 18.90 -53.09
N ASP A 111 19.67 19.39 -51.96
CA ASP A 111 21.10 19.42 -51.64
C ASP A 111 21.47 18.19 -50.80
N PRO A 112 22.25 17.23 -51.36
CA PRO A 112 22.67 16.02 -50.65
C PRO A 112 23.54 16.30 -49.43
N ALA A 113 24.30 17.41 -49.42
CA ALA A 113 25.18 17.75 -48.31
C ALA A 113 24.39 18.09 -47.03
N LYS A 114 23.22 18.69 -47.17
CA LYS A 114 22.33 19.00 -46.04
C LYS A 114 21.73 17.74 -45.43
N ILE A 115 21.36 16.77 -46.27
CA ILE A 115 20.86 15.47 -45.81
C ILE A 115 21.98 14.71 -45.10
N ALA A 116 23.20 14.73 -45.63
CA ALA A 116 24.36 14.11 -44.99
C ALA A 116 24.68 14.74 -43.62
N ALA A 117 24.70 16.07 -43.53
CA ALA A 117 24.92 16.78 -42.27
C ALA A 117 23.83 16.49 -41.23
N MET A 118 22.57 16.37 -41.67
CA MET A 118 21.47 15.98 -40.78
C MET A 118 21.61 14.53 -40.30
N LYS A 119 22.01 13.59 -41.16
CA LYS A 119 22.27 12.20 -40.74
C LYS A 119 23.36 12.14 -39.67
N GLU A 120 24.45 12.90 -39.84
CA GLU A 120 25.52 12.99 -38.85
C GLU A 120 24.99 13.53 -37.52
N MET A 121 24.25 14.63 -37.55
CA MET A 121 23.63 15.22 -36.35
C MET A 121 22.68 14.26 -35.64
N ILE A 122 21.87 13.48 -36.38
CA ILE A 122 21.04 12.42 -35.80
C ILE A 122 21.92 11.39 -35.11
N THR A 123 22.91 10.82 -35.80
CA THR A 123 23.79 9.78 -35.22
C THR A 123 24.51 10.25 -33.96
N THR A 124 24.95 11.52 -33.92
CA THR A 124 25.61 12.11 -32.74
C THR A 124 24.62 12.43 -31.62
N ALA A 125 23.48 13.04 -31.93
CA ALA A 125 22.53 13.50 -30.91
C ALA A 125 21.81 12.34 -30.21
N ILE A 126 21.45 11.29 -30.96
CA ILE A 126 20.72 10.14 -30.42
C ILE A 126 21.59 8.90 -30.19
N ASP A 127 22.91 9.00 -30.34
CA ASP A 127 23.87 7.91 -30.16
C ASP A 127 23.47 6.64 -30.94
N MET A 128 23.10 6.84 -32.20
CA MET A 128 22.64 5.79 -33.12
C MET A 128 23.74 5.52 -34.15
N SER A 129 23.99 4.25 -34.47
CA SER A 129 25.03 3.94 -35.45
C SER A 129 24.63 4.42 -36.86
N PRO A 130 25.57 4.94 -37.67
CA PRO A 130 25.27 5.37 -39.03
C PRO A 130 24.68 4.25 -39.92
N VAL A 131 25.10 3.00 -39.69
CA VAL A 131 24.61 1.83 -40.44
C VAL A 131 23.15 1.54 -40.12
N GLU A 132 22.77 1.66 -38.86
CA GLU A 132 21.39 1.45 -38.41
C GLU A 132 20.47 2.53 -38.96
N LEU A 133 20.90 3.80 -38.94
CA LEU A 133 20.15 4.91 -39.54
C LEU A 133 19.94 4.72 -41.05
N GLU A 134 20.97 4.32 -41.79
CA GLU A 134 20.84 4.04 -43.23
C GLU A 134 19.91 2.86 -43.52
N THR A 135 19.94 1.84 -42.65
CA THR A 135 19.01 0.69 -42.74
C THR A 135 17.57 1.16 -42.57
N VAL A 136 17.29 1.98 -41.55
CA VAL A 136 15.97 2.57 -41.32
C VAL A 136 15.52 3.44 -42.51
N LEU A 137 16.43 4.26 -43.05
CA LEU A 137 16.12 5.16 -44.16
C LEU A 137 15.94 4.43 -45.52
N SER A 138 16.43 3.20 -45.64
CA SER A 138 16.26 2.38 -46.83
C SER A 138 14.80 1.91 -47.02
N ASP A 139 14.05 1.76 -45.93
CA ASP A 139 12.64 1.37 -45.98
C ASP A 139 11.73 2.57 -46.27
N ARG A 140 11.66 2.93 -47.56
CA ARG A 140 10.85 4.05 -48.05
C ARG A 140 9.34 3.76 -48.06
N THR A 141 8.92 2.55 -47.70
CA THR A 141 7.51 2.16 -47.76
C THR A 141 6.74 2.52 -46.49
N ARG A 142 7.45 2.67 -45.36
CA ARG A 142 6.82 2.96 -44.07
C ARG A 142 6.57 4.48 -43.92
N PRO A 143 5.38 4.88 -43.46
CA PRO A 143 5.04 6.29 -43.30
C PRO A 143 5.71 6.96 -42.09
N TYR A 144 6.09 6.18 -41.07
CA TYR A 144 6.73 6.67 -39.86
C TYR A 144 7.52 5.54 -39.19
N ILE A 145 8.77 5.81 -38.80
CA ILE A 145 9.64 4.89 -38.07
C ILE A 145 10.23 5.64 -36.88
N ILE A 146 10.10 5.07 -35.68
CA ILE A 146 10.72 5.60 -34.46
C ILE A 146 12.22 5.31 -34.51
N LEU A 147 13.04 6.36 -34.38
CA LEU A 147 14.50 6.25 -34.28
C LEU A 147 14.94 6.04 -32.83
N LYS A 148 14.43 6.86 -31.90
CA LYS A 148 14.75 6.77 -30.48
C LYS A 148 13.61 7.31 -29.61
N LYS A 149 13.32 6.60 -28.53
CA LYS A 149 12.42 7.05 -27.45
C LYS A 149 13.23 7.69 -26.33
N GLU A 150 12.58 8.50 -25.50
CA GLU A 150 13.16 9.10 -24.29
C GLU A 150 14.39 9.97 -24.53
N VAL A 151 14.30 10.81 -25.56
CA VAL A 151 15.34 11.79 -25.93
C VAL A 151 15.31 12.97 -24.97
N THR A 152 16.48 13.43 -24.50
CA THR A 152 16.60 14.55 -23.55
C THR A 152 16.25 15.88 -24.20
N VAL A 153 16.01 16.92 -23.39
CA VAL A 153 15.71 18.27 -23.89
C VAL A 153 16.86 18.80 -24.73
N GLU A 154 18.11 18.56 -24.32
CA GLU A 154 19.31 19.01 -25.03
C GLU A 154 19.44 18.34 -26.40
N GLN A 155 19.20 17.03 -26.47
CA GLN A 155 19.23 16.27 -27.71
C GLN A 155 18.11 16.73 -28.67
N LYS A 156 16.92 16.95 -28.12
CA LYS A 156 15.76 17.45 -28.86
C LYS A 156 16.01 18.87 -29.41
N ASP A 157 16.55 19.77 -28.60
CA ASP A 157 16.86 21.14 -29.01
C ASP A 157 17.96 21.18 -30.08
N ALA A 158 18.98 20.31 -29.98
CA ALA A 158 20.00 20.15 -31.01
C ALA A 158 19.41 19.69 -32.36
N LEU A 159 18.55 18.66 -32.35
CA LEU A 159 17.87 18.19 -33.56
C LEU A 159 16.92 19.25 -34.14
N GLN A 160 16.19 19.99 -33.29
CA GLN A 160 15.31 21.08 -33.74
C GLN A 160 16.10 22.23 -34.39
N ALA A 161 17.26 22.60 -33.83
CA ALA A 161 18.15 23.57 -34.43
C ALA A 161 18.62 23.10 -35.82
N GLY A 162 19.06 21.84 -35.92
CA GLY A 162 19.44 21.22 -37.20
C GLY A 162 18.33 21.24 -38.24
N ILE A 163 17.09 20.91 -37.86
CA ILE A 163 15.92 20.92 -38.78
C ILE A 163 15.73 22.33 -39.33
N LYS A 164 15.81 23.34 -38.46
CA LYS A 164 15.58 24.74 -38.81
C LYS A 164 16.70 25.33 -39.68
N GLU A 165 17.96 25.04 -39.35
CA GLU A 165 19.13 25.55 -40.05
C GLU A 165 19.35 24.87 -41.41
N LEU A 166 19.32 23.54 -41.43
CA LEU A 166 19.53 22.76 -42.65
C LEU A 166 18.29 22.72 -43.55
N ARG A 167 17.11 23.08 -43.02
CA ARG A 167 15.81 23.00 -43.72
C ARG A 167 15.55 21.61 -44.29
N VAL A 168 15.89 20.59 -43.50
CA VAL A 168 15.66 19.17 -43.81
C VAL A 168 14.39 18.74 -43.07
N GLY A 169 13.41 18.26 -43.83
CA GLY A 169 12.11 17.80 -43.34
C GLY A 169 12.09 16.29 -43.12
N GLY A 170 10.93 15.74 -42.75
CA GLY A 170 10.74 14.30 -42.56
C GLY A 170 11.30 13.72 -41.25
N LEU A 171 11.94 14.54 -40.40
CA LEU A 171 12.23 14.23 -39.01
C LEU A 171 11.14 14.83 -38.12
N THR A 172 10.58 14.02 -37.24
CA THR A 172 9.48 14.37 -36.32
C THR A 172 9.96 14.18 -34.89
N ILE A 173 9.66 15.15 -34.04
CA ILE A 173 10.02 15.11 -32.62
C ILE A 173 8.72 15.27 -31.85
N ASP A 174 8.18 14.14 -31.40
CA ASP A 174 6.87 14.07 -30.79
C ASP A 174 7.03 14.11 -29.25
N PRO A 175 6.43 15.09 -28.56
CA PRO A 175 6.40 15.08 -27.09
C PRO A 175 5.48 13.95 -26.63
N VAL A 176 6.01 13.07 -25.79
CA VAL A 176 5.30 11.95 -25.17
C VAL A 176 5.24 12.22 -23.69
N GLU A 177 4.03 12.24 -23.14
CA GLU A 177 3.84 12.40 -21.71
C GLU A 177 4.25 11.11 -20.98
N LYS A 178 5.20 11.21 -20.04
CA LYS A 178 5.64 10.12 -19.18
C LYS A 178 5.22 10.41 -17.74
N ARG A 179 4.68 9.39 -17.07
CA ARG A 179 4.35 9.43 -15.64
C ARG A 179 5.57 9.02 -14.83
N TYR A 180 5.89 9.79 -13.79
CA TYR A 180 7.01 9.54 -12.89
C TYR A 180 6.54 9.55 -11.43
N TYR A 181 7.07 8.63 -10.63
CA TYR A 181 6.74 8.46 -9.22
C TYR A 181 8.01 8.68 -8.38
N PRO A 182 8.20 9.86 -7.76
CA PRO A 182 9.45 10.21 -7.09
C PRO A 182 9.84 9.29 -5.93
N PHE A 183 8.86 8.62 -5.31
CA PHE A 183 9.08 7.71 -4.18
C PHE A 183 9.03 6.23 -4.57
N ASN A 184 9.10 5.91 -5.88
CA ASN A 184 9.09 4.56 -6.46
C ASN A 184 7.93 3.69 -5.96
N SER A 185 8.11 2.98 -4.84
CA SER A 185 7.19 2.00 -4.30
C SER A 185 6.36 2.48 -3.10
N LEU A 186 6.64 3.66 -2.55
CA LEU A 186 5.88 4.22 -1.42
C LEU A 186 4.40 4.36 -1.77
N ALA A 187 3.52 3.77 -0.97
CA ALA A 187 2.07 3.72 -1.18
C ALA A 187 1.66 3.17 -2.56
N ALA A 188 2.45 2.27 -3.17
CA ALA A 188 2.23 1.79 -4.54
C ALA A 188 0.79 1.29 -4.80
N SER A 189 0.23 0.47 -3.90
CA SER A 189 -1.13 -0.06 -4.06
C SER A 189 -2.24 0.99 -3.90
N VAL A 190 -1.95 2.10 -3.21
CA VAL A 190 -2.88 3.24 -3.06
C VAL A 190 -2.81 4.15 -4.29
N ILE A 191 -1.61 4.61 -4.65
CA ILE A 191 -1.40 5.52 -5.78
C ILE A 191 -1.80 4.82 -7.08
N GLY A 192 -1.34 3.58 -7.25
CA GLY A 192 -1.43 2.85 -8.51
C GLY A 192 -0.59 3.49 -9.60
N PHE A 193 -0.69 2.95 -10.81
CA PHE A 193 0.08 3.45 -11.95
C PHE A 193 -0.81 3.81 -13.13
N ALA A 194 -0.34 4.75 -13.94
CA ALA A 194 -0.88 5.05 -15.27
C ALA A 194 0.02 4.45 -16.35
N ASN A 195 -0.60 3.95 -17.42
CA ASN A 195 0.09 3.43 -18.60
C ASN A 195 -0.40 4.19 -19.84
N GLN A 196 0.40 4.18 -20.91
CA GLN A 196 0.10 4.85 -22.18
C GLN A 196 -0.15 3.78 -23.27
N PRO A 197 -1.38 3.25 -23.41
CA PRO A 197 -1.68 2.26 -24.44
C PRO A 197 -1.65 2.84 -25.87
N VAL A 198 -1.90 4.15 -26.02
CA VAL A 198 -1.86 4.87 -27.30
C VAL A 198 -1.13 6.21 -27.11
N ASP A 199 -1.81 7.34 -27.21
CA ASP A 199 -1.20 8.68 -27.13
C ASP A 199 -1.40 9.36 -25.76
N THR A 200 -2.30 8.84 -24.91
CA THR A 200 -2.68 9.46 -23.64
C THR A 200 -2.44 8.52 -22.46
N LEU A 201 -1.94 9.06 -21.35
CA LEU A 201 -1.84 8.32 -20.09
C LEU A 201 -3.24 7.99 -19.55
N VAL A 202 -3.43 6.73 -19.19
CA VAL A 202 -4.66 6.20 -18.58
C VAL A 202 -4.28 5.49 -17.28
N GLY A 203 -4.94 5.85 -16.19
CA GLY A 203 -4.77 5.20 -14.90
C GLY A 203 -5.27 3.76 -14.90
N VAL A 204 -4.41 2.83 -14.50
CA VAL A 204 -4.68 1.38 -14.52
C VAL A 204 -5.19 0.88 -13.17
N THR A 205 -4.56 1.31 -12.08
CA THR A 205 -4.89 0.88 -10.70
C THR A 205 -4.95 2.07 -9.74
N GLY A 206 -5.38 1.83 -8.49
CA GLY A 206 -5.32 2.81 -7.39
C GLY A 206 -6.07 4.13 -7.65
N ILE A 207 -5.51 5.22 -7.11
CA ILE A 207 -5.97 6.59 -7.32
C ILE A 207 -5.80 7.02 -8.78
N GLU A 208 -4.73 6.58 -9.46
CA GLU A 208 -4.53 6.86 -10.89
C GLU A 208 -5.76 6.43 -11.70
N SER A 209 -6.30 5.24 -11.45
CA SER A 209 -7.52 4.74 -12.10
C SER A 209 -8.79 5.45 -11.62
N SER A 210 -8.98 5.57 -10.30
CA SER A 210 -10.23 6.11 -9.72
C SER A 210 -10.46 7.57 -10.05
N TYR A 211 -9.38 8.35 -10.18
CA TYR A 211 -9.42 9.78 -10.52
C TYR A 211 -8.99 10.05 -11.96
N ASN A 212 -9.00 9.05 -12.84
CA ASN A 212 -8.51 9.20 -14.21
C ASN A 212 -9.17 10.37 -14.96
N ASP A 213 -10.49 10.54 -14.84
CA ASP A 213 -11.21 11.63 -15.53
C ASP A 213 -10.81 13.03 -15.05
N ILE A 214 -10.43 13.14 -13.77
CA ILE A 214 -9.98 14.39 -13.14
C ILE A 214 -8.52 14.66 -13.49
N LEU A 215 -7.69 13.61 -13.43
CA LEU A 215 -6.26 13.66 -13.69
C LEU A 215 -5.96 13.85 -15.17
N SER A 216 -6.72 13.29 -16.11
CA SER A 216 -6.39 13.34 -17.55
C SER A 216 -6.61 14.71 -18.20
N GLY A 217 -7.38 15.62 -17.59
CA GLY A 217 -7.68 16.92 -18.19
C GLY A 217 -8.53 16.84 -19.46
N GLN A 218 -8.57 17.94 -20.23
CA GLN A 218 -9.33 18.04 -21.47
C GLN A 218 -8.41 18.43 -22.64
N ALA A 219 -8.43 17.62 -23.71
CA ALA A 219 -7.61 17.89 -24.89
C ALA A 219 -8.07 19.11 -25.66
N GLY A 220 -7.09 19.88 -26.12
CA GLY A 220 -7.26 21.00 -27.03
C GLY A 220 -7.16 20.55 -28.48
N TYR A 221 -7.74 21.32 -29.38
CA TYR A 221 -7.68 21.07 -30.82
C TYR A 221 -7.45 22.37 -31.58
N ARG A 222 -6.50 22.33 -32.50
CA ARG A 222 -6.26 23.39 -33.48
C ARG A 222 -6.49 22.85 -34.88
N PHE A 223 -7.40 23.46 -35.61
CA PHE A 223 -7.58 23.20 -37.03
C PHE A 223 -6.77 24.22 -37.81
N LEU A 224 -5.75 23.76 -38.53
CA LEU A 224 -4.89 24.60 -39.37
C LEU A 224 -5.01 24.19 -40.82
N GLU A 225 -5.11 25.18 -41.71
CA GLU A 225 -4.93 24.95 -43.14
C GLU A 225 -3.43 24.77 -43.41
N THR A 226 -3.02 23.60 -43.90
CA THR A 226 -1.59 23.31 -44.16
C THR A 226 -1.31 23.22 -45.65
N ASP A 227 -0.15 23.75 -46.05
CA ASP A 227 0.43 23.55 -47.37
C ASP A 227 0.99 22.11 -47.50
N ASN A 228 0.91 21.52 -48.71
CA ASN A 228 1.51 20.22 -49.05
C ASN A 228 3.05 20.14 -48.88
N TYR A 229 3.73 21.26 -48.64
CA TYR A 229 5.19 21.38 -48.50
C TYR A 229 5.67 21.76 -47.09
N GLY A 230 4.79 22.01 -46.12
CA GLY A 230 5.20 22.45 -44.77
C GLY A 230 4.23 22.14 -43.64
N SER A 231 4.77 21.91 -42.44
CA SER A 231 4.04 21.77 -41.17
C SER A 231 3.48 23.09 -40.61
N GLY A 232 3.49 24.17 -41.40
CA GLY A 232 3.05 25.50 -40.99
C GLY A 232 1.67 25.88 -41.53
N ALA A 233 0.95 26.71 -40.77
CA ALA A 233 -0.34 27.26 -41.16
C ALA A 233 -0.21 28.18 -42.39
N LEU A 234 -1.18 28.11 -43.31
CA LEU A 234 -1.31 29.06 -44.41
C LEU A 234 -1.44 30.49 -43.85
N PRO A 235 -0.72 31.49 -44.42
CA PRO A 235 -0.89 32.89 -44.04
C PRO A 235 -2.36 33.29 -44.14
N TYR A 236 -2.91 33.94 -43.11
CA TYR A 236 -4.30 34.41 -43.02
C TYR A 236 -5.40 33.35 -42.77
N SER A 237 -5.05 32.09 -42.48
CA SER A 237 -6.03 31.14 -41.92
C SER A 237 -6.34 31.47 -40.46
N VAL A 238 -7.61 31.59 -40.10
CA VAL A 238 -8.02 31.76 -38.69
C VAL A 238 -8.13 30.36 -38.08
N PRO A 239 -7.24 29.97 -37.16
CA PRO A 239 -7.34 28.67 -36.51
C PRO A 239 -8.64 28.59 -35.72
N LEU A 240 -9.40 27.50 -35.89
CA LEU A 240 -10.41 27.12 -34.91
C LEU A 240 -9.65 26.42 -33.78
N GLU A 241 -9.56 27.07 -32.62
CA GLU A 241 -8.79 26.61 -31.47
C GLU A 241 -9.71 26.36 -30.28
N VAL A 242 -9.66 25.13 -29.77
CA VAL A 242 -10.13 24.78 -28.43
C VAL A 242 -8.87 24.59 -27.59
N GLN A 243 -8.68 25.41 -26.56
CA GLN A 243 -7.50 25.31 -25.70
C GLN A 243 -7.54 24.04 -24.86
N ALA A 244 -6.40 23.37 -24.74
CA ALA A 244 -6.23 22.26 -23.82
C ALA A 244 -6.33 22.76 -22.37
N ARG A 245 -6.89 21.94 -21.48
CA ARG A 245 -6.92 22.18 -20.04
C ARG A 245 -6.22 21.03 -19.34
N ASN A 246 -5.16 21.36 -18.60
CA ASN A 246 -4.45 20.38 -17.80
C ASN A 246 -5.38 19.69 -16.78
N GLY A 247 -5.02 18.47 -16.43
CA GLY A 247 -5.67 17.73 -15.36
C GLY A 247 -5.58 18.45 -14.03
N SER A 248 -6.61 18.27 -13.21
CA SER A 248 -6.56 18.74 -11.82
C SER A 248 -5.68 17.80 -11.00
N ASN A 249 -5.00 18.35 -10.00
CA ASN A 249 -4.24 17.56 -9.07
C ASN A 249 -5.16 16.97 -8.00
N VAL A 250 -4.77 15.81 -7.46
CA VAL A 250 -5.44 15.15 -6.34
C VAL A 250 -4.51 15.21 -5.14
N VAL A 251 -4.95 15.86 -4.06
CA VAL A 251 -4.24 15.87 -2.77
C VAL A 251 -4.84 14.78 -1.90
N LEU A 252 -4.00 13.89 -1.38
CA LEU A 252 -4.39 12.75 -0.56
C LEU A 252 -4.32 13.09 0.93
N ASN A 253 -5.02 12.29 1.74
CA ASN A 253 -4.87 12.22 3.20
C ASN A 253 -3.64 11.41 3.62
N ILE A 254 -2.98 10.70 2.68
CA ILE A 254 -1.75 9.95 2.92
C ILE A 254 -0.65 10.93 3.35
N ASP A 255 -0.01 10.66 4.48
CA ASP A 255 1.18 11.38 4.95
C ASP A 255 2.42 10.54 4.63
N THR A 256 3.42 11.12 3.95
CA THR A 256 4.58 10.33 3.50
C THR A 256 5.41 9.77 4.64
N GLN A 257 5.49 10.46 5.78
CA GLN A 257 6.26 10.00 6.94
C GLN A 257 5.51 8.87 7.66
N ILE A 258 4.21 9.02 7.88
CA ILE A 258 3.37 7.97 8.49
C ILE A 258 3.32 6.73 7.60
N GLN A 259 3.19 6.91 6.28
CA GLN A 259 3.22 5.81 5.31
C GLN A 259 4.57 5.07 5.35
N ALA A 260 5.69 5.81 5.34
CA ALA A 260 7.02 5.20 5.38
C ALA A 260 7.24 4.42 6.70
N ILE A 261 6.79 4.95 7.84
CA ILE A 261 6.83 4.24 9.13
C ILE A 261 6.07 2.91 9.03
N ALA A 262 4.86 2.92 8.47
CA ALA A 262 4.05 1.72 8.34
C ALA A 262 4.69 0.68 7.40
N GLU A 263 5.19 1.11 6.24
CA GLU A 263 5.86 0.22 5.29
C GLU A 263 7.16 -0.37 5.83
N GLU A 264 7.98 0.43 6.50
CA GLU A 264 9.23 -0.04 7.12
C GLU A 264 8.95 -1.09 8.19
N VAL A 265 8.01 -0.82 9.10
CA VAL A 265 7.66 -1.76 10.18
C VAL A 265 7.06 -3.05 9.61
N MET A 266 6.08 -2.95 8.71
CA MET A 266 5.44 -4.13 8.14
C MET A 266 6.39 -4.92 7.24
N GLY A 267 7.22 -4.24 6.46
CA GLY A 267 8.25 -4.84 5.61
C GLY A 267 9.33 -5.56 6.41
N TYR A 268 9.78 -4.98 7.52
CA TYR A 268 10.69 -5.65 8.47
C TYR A 268 10.07 -6.96 8.96
N TYR A 269 8.87 -6.89 9.54
CA TYR A 269 8.21 -8.05 10.13
C TYR A 269 7.86 -9.13 9.09
N THR A 270 7.43 -8.76 7.89
CA THR A 270 7.17 -9.72 6.82
C THR A 270 8.43 -10.43 6.34
N LYS A 271 9.54 -9.71 6.16
CA LYS A 271 10.81 -10.31 5.73
C LYS A 271 11.40 -11.22 6.79
N GLN A 272 11.42 -10.76 8.06
CA GLN A 272 11.98 -11.53 9.17
C GLN A 272 11.24 -12.83 9.44
N TYR A 273 9.91 -12.82 9.31
CA TYR A 273 9.08 -13.98 9.67
C TYR A 273 8.51 -14.73 8.48
N ASN A 274 8.91 -14.37 7.27
CA ASN A 274 8.52 -15.02 6.02
C ASN A 274 7.01 -15.31 5.96
N THR A 275 6.19 -14.27 6.15
CA THR A 275 4.73 -14.40 6.32
C THR A 275 3.99 -14.69 5.01
N GLY A 276 4.57 -15.47 4.10
CA GLY A 276 4.02 -16.03 2.86
C GLY A 276 3.00 -15.18 2.11
N ASP A 277 1.75 -15.20 2.57
CA ASP A 277 0.58 -14.55 1.96
C ASP A 277 0.49 -13.03 2.20
N GLY A 278 1.47 -12.46 2.91
CA GLY A 278 1.67 -11.04 3.04
C GLY A 278 1.23 -10.43 4.37
N SER A 279 1.29 -9.11 4.44
CA SER A 279 0.92 -8.31 5.62
C SER A 279 0.26 -7.00 5.22
N LEU A 280 -0.47 -6.39 6.15
CA LEU A 280 -1.17 -5.14 5.94
C LEU A 280 -1.22 -4.31 7.23
N ALA A 281 -0.95 -3.02 7.10
CA ALA A 281 -1.27 -1.99 8.08
C ALA A 281 -2.20 -0.94 7.49
N ILE A 282 -3.20 -0.51 8.26
CA ILE A 282 -4.07 0.64 7.93
C ILE A 282 -4.09 1.57 9.13
N ILE A 283 -3.81 2.86 8.89
CA ILE A 283 -3.85 3.90 9.91
C ILE A 283 -4.93 4.92 9.52
N VAL A 284 -5.88 5.13 10.43
CA VAL A 284 -7.08 5.95 10.20
C VAL A 284 -7.17 7.04 11.26
N ARG A 285 -7.51 8.27 10.85
CA ARG A 285 -8.01 9.31 11.77
C ARG A 285 -9.51 9.08 11.98
N PRO A 286 -9.96 8.63 13.16
CA PRO A 286 -11.29 8.09 13.33
C PRO A 286 -12.39 9.16 13.22
N ASP A 287 -12.11 10.41 13.60
CA ASP A 287 -13.08 11.51 13.53
C ASP A 287 -13.48 11.91 12.11
N THR A 288 -12.58 11.74 11.15
CA THR A 288 -12.81 12.14 9.75
C THR A 288 -13.01 10.95 8.82
N GLY A 289 -12.51 9.77 9.20
CA GLY A 289 -12.37 8.62 8.31
C GLY A 289 -11.23 8.75 7.31
N ALA A 290 -10.32 9.71 7.52
CA ALA A 290 -9.16 9.89 6.65
C ALA A 290 -8.18 8.72 6.81
N ILE A 291 -7.82 8.09 5.70
CA ILE A 291 -6.76 7.08 5.65
C ILE A 291 -5.42 7.81 5.49
N VAL A 292 -4.61 7.80 6.55
CA VAL A 292 -3.31 8.51 6.57
C VAL A 292 -2.15 7.63 6.15
N ALA A 293 -2.32 6.31 6.25
CA ALA A 293 -1.41 5.33 5.68
C ALA A 293 -2.12 4.00 5.42
N MET A 294 -1.70 3.32 4.36
CA MET A 294 -2.13 1.98 3.99
C MET A 294 -0.91 1.24 3.41
N ALA A 295 -0.29 0.40 4.21
CA ALA A 295 0.96 -0.27 3.89
C ALA A 295 0.71 -1.78 3.77
N GLY A 296 0.89 -2.32 2.57
CA GLY A 296 0.81 -3.77 2.31
C GLY A 296 2.17 -4.34 1.98
N SER A 297 2.37 -5.63 2.20
CA SER A 297 3.61 -6.32 1.77
C SER A 297 3.73 -6.48 0.25
N ASN A 298 2.65 -6.22 -0.50
CA ASN A 298 2.61 -6.26 -1.96
C ASN A 298 3.21 -4.98 -2.56
N VAL A 299 4.50 -4.78 -2.26
CA VAL A 299 5.28 -3.63 -2.71
C VAL A 299 5.78 -3.86 -4.14
N TYR A 300 5.65 -2.86 -5.00
CA TYR A 300 6.16 -2.86 -6.37
C TYR A 300 6.58 -1.44 -6.77
N ASP A 301 7.51 -1.32 -7.72
CA ASP A 301 7.92 -0.01 -8.24
C ASP A 301 6.84 0.55 -9.18
N LEU A 302 6.34 1.75 -8.91
CA LEU A 302 5.36 2.41 -9.79
C LEU A 302 5.98 2.88 -11.11
N ASN A 303 7.29 3.11 -11.17
CA ASN A 303 8.00 3.47 -12.39
C ASN A 303 8.24 2.25 -13.31
N ASP A 304 8.29 1.04 -12.76
CA ASP A 304 8.29 -0.21 -13.50
C ASP A 304 7.33 -1.23 -12.85
N PRO A 305 6.02 -1.07 -13.04
CA PRO A 305 5.02 -1.91 -12.39
C PRO A 305 5.04 -3.35 -12.93
N SER A 306 5.78 -3.61 -14.01
CA SER A 306 5.98 -4.93 -14.63
C SER A 306 7.24 -5.66 -14.17
N ALA A 307 8.09 -5.01 -13.36
CA ALA A 307 9.32 -5.59 -12.86
C ALA A 307 9.07 -6.89 -12.08
N ALA A 308 10.10 -7.74 -12.04
CA ALA A 308 10.10 -8.94 -11.22
C ALA A 308 9.93 -8.56 -9.74
N PRO A 309 8.93 -9.10 -9.03
CA PRO A 309 8.77 -8.90 -7.60
C PRO A 309 9.92 -9.52 -6.82
N ASP A 310 10.15 -9.04 -5.60
CA ASP A 310 11.11 -9.64 -4.67
C ASP A 310 10.89 -11.17 -4.55
N GLY A 311 11.96 -11.93 -4.74
CA GLY A 311 11.94 -13.40 -4.67
C GLY A 311 11.73 -14.13 -6.01
N TYR A 312 11.50 -13.41 -7.10
CA TYR A 312 11.43 -13.97 -8.46
C TYR A 312 12.71 -13.69 -9.25
N ASP A 313 13.10 -14.61 -10.15
CA ASP A 313 14.24 -14.41 -11.04
C ASP A 313 13.88 -13.42 -12.17
N PRO A 314 14.57 -12.27 -12.29
CA PRO A 314 14.33 -11.31 -13.36
C PRO A 314 14.52 -11.88 -14.77
N GLU A 315 15.36 -12.91 -14.96
CA GLU A 315 15.60 -13.51 -16.27
C GLU A 315 14.41 -14.37 -16.74
N GLU A 316 13.69 -14.98 -15.80
CA GLU A 316 12.51 -15.81 -16.06
C GLU A 316 11.18 -15.02 -15.98
N TRP A 317 11.24 -13.76 -15.56
CA TRP A 317 10.08 -12.88 -15.39
C TRP A 317 9.74 -12.10 -16.67
N ASN A 318 8.63 -12.46 -17.31
CA ASN A 318 8.08 -11.74 -18.45
C ASN A 318 6.54 -11.83 -18.47
N PRO A 319 5.83 -10.95 -17.72
CA PRO A 319 4.37 -10.98 -17.63
C PRO A 319 3.67 -10.65 -18.96
N ASN A 320 4.38 -10.10 -19.94
CA ASN A 320 3.84 -9.88 -21.29
C ASN A 320 3.76 -11.17 -22.12
N LYS A 321 4.48 -12.22 -21.72
CA LYS A 321 4.52 -13.54 -22.40
C LYS A 321 3.93 -14.66 -21.55
N ASP A 322 3.94 -14.52 -20.24
CA ASP A 322 3.41 -15.49 -19.29
C ASP A 322 2.12 -14.96 -18.64
N GLU A 323 0.99 -15.56 -19.02
CA GLU A 323 -0.33 -15.21 -18.49
C GLU A 323 -0.44 -15.48 -16.99
N SER A 324 0.28 -16.47 -16.46
CA SER A 324 0.26 -16.79 -15.02
C SER A 324 0.95 -15.71 -14.18
N GLN A 325 2.04 -15.13 -14.70
CA GLN A 325 2.74 -14.01 -14.08
C GLN A 325 1.87 -12.75 -14.11
N LEU A 326 1.23 -12.44 -15.24
CA LEU A 326 0.29 -11.32 -15.34
C LEU A 326 -0.91 -11.51 -14.39
N GLN A 327 -1.42 -12.74 -14.26
CA GLN A 327 -2.50 -13.06 -13.33
C GLN A 327 -2.06 -12.88 -11.88
N TYR A 328 -0.85 -13.30 -11.52
CA TYR A 328 -0.28 -13.03 -10.19
C TYR A 328 -0.24 -11.52 -9.91
N MET A 329 0.24 -10.71 -10.85
CA MET A 329 0.34 -9.27 -10.66
C MET A 329 -1.03 -8.60 -10.47
N THR A 330 -1.97 -8.93 -11.35
CA THR A 330 -3.32 -8.36 -11.33
C THR A 330 -4.14 -8.81 -10.13
N ALA A 331 -3.92 -10.02 -9.60
CA ALA A 331 -4.70 -10.56 -8.49
C ALA A 331 -4.07 -10.37 -7.11
N LYS A 332 -2.73 -10.33 -7.01
CA LYS A 332 -1.99 -10.33 -5.74
C LYS A 332 -1.12 -9.10 -5.53
N LEU A 333 -0.41 -8.64 -6.56
CA LEU A 333 0.59 -7.58 -6.41
C LEU A 333 -0.03 -6.18 -6.48
N TRP A 334 -0.71 -5.84 -7.57
CA TRP A 334 -1.19 -4.47 -7.81
C TRP A 334 -2.38 -4.03 -6.93
N PRO A 335 -3.37 -4.88 -6.62
CA PRO A 335 -4.53 -4.43 -5.85
C PRO A 335 -4.21 -4.07 -4.39
N ALA A 336 -4.91 -3.09 -3.83
CA ALA A 336 -4.83 -2.80 -2.41
C ALA A 336 -5.53 -3.89 -1.59
N MET A 337 -4.73 -4.69 -0.85
CA MET A 337 -5.21 -5.78 0.02
C MET A 337 -6.28 -5.33 1.02
N ALA A 338 -6.22 -4.05 1.43
CA ALA A 338 -7.16 -3.45 2.36
C ALA A 338 -8.63 -3.45 1.88
N VAL A 339 -8.86 -3.41 0.57
CA VAL A 339 -10.20 -3.25 -0.03
C VAL A 339 -10.66 -4.46 -0.82
N ASN A 340 -9.73 -5.27 -1.36
CA ASN A 340 -10.09 -6.39 -2.23
C ASN A 340 -10.06 -7.75 -1.52
N ARG A 341 -9.29 -7.93 -0.44
CA ARG A 341 -9.21 -9.19 0.31
C ARG A 341 -10.23 -9.20 1.43
N THR A 342 -10.92 -10.32 1.60
CA THR A 342 -11.77 -10.56 2.77
C THR A 342 -11.10 -11.56 3.71
N TYR A 343 -11.34 -11.42 5.01
CA TYR A 343 -10.84 -12.34 6.03
C TYR A 343 -11.85 -12.49 7.16
N GLU A 344 -11.73 -13.55 7.95
CA GLU A 344 -12.48 -13.69 9.19
C GLU A 344 -11.83 -12.83 10.27
N PRO A 345 -12.56 -11.87 10.90
CA PRO A 345 -11.96 -10.93 11.85
C PRO A 345 -11.42 -11.61 13.12
N GLY A 346 -11.94 -12.80 13.45
CA GLY A 346 -11.61 -13.52 14.66
C GLY A 346 -11.87 -12.69 15.91
N SER A 347 -11.07 -12.92 16.96
CA SER A 347 -11.29 -12.33 18.29
C SER A 347 -11.29 -10.79 18.36
N THR A 348 -10.92 -10.07 17.31
CA THR A 348 -11.14 -8.62 17.24
C THR A 348 -12.64 -8.29 17.20
N MET A 349 -13.48 -9.12 16.58
CA MET A 349 -14.94 -8.95 16.54
C MET A 349 -15.59 -8.84 17.93
N LYS A 350 -14.98 -9.42 18.96
CA LYS A 350 -15.44 -9.37 20.35
C LYS A 350 -15.59 -7.95 20.89
N VAL A 351 -14.76 -7.00 20.42
CA VAL A 351 -14.92 -5.58 20.79
C VAL A 351 -16.27 -5.06 20.30
N LEU A 352 -16.65 -5.37 19.06
CA LEU A 352 -17.93 -4.96 18.48
C LEU A 352 -19.09 -5.71 19.14
N THR A 353 -18.96 -7.01 19.43
CA THR A 353 -19.96 -7.78 20.19
C THR A 353 -20.18 -7.21 21.60
N ALA A 354 -19.11 -6.83 22.30
CA ALA A 354 -19.21 -6.16 23.61
C ALA A 354 -19.89 -4.80 23.49
N ALA A 355 -19.57 -4.01 22.46
CA ALA A 355 -20.22 -2.74 22.18
C ALA A 355 -21.75 -2.92 22.03
N MET A 356 -22.18 -3.89 21.22
CA MET A 356 -23.60 -4.20 21.02
C MET A 356 -24.29 -4.60 22.33
N ALA A 357 -23.63 -5.41 23.16
CA ALA A 357 -24.20 -5.88 24.42
C ALA A 357 -24.35 -4.77 25.47
N ILE A 358 -23.38 -3.86 25.53
CA ILE A 358 -23.43 -2.68 26.41
C ILE A 358 -24.51 -1.71 25.93
N GLU A 359 -24.55 -1.40 24.62
CA GLU A 359 -25.55 -0.49 24.04
C GLU A 359 -26.99 -0.98 24.26
N GLU A 360 -27.21 -2.29 24.11
CA GLU A 360 -28.53 -2.91 24.33
C GLU A 360 -28.85 -3.18 25.81
N ASN A 361 -27.95 -2.85 26.75
CA ASN A 361 -28.06 -3.20 28.16
C ASN A 361 -28.30 -4.72 28.37
N ALA A 362 -27.74 -5.56 27.50
CA ALA A 362 -27.95 -7.01 27.50
C ALA A 362 -27.18 -7.73 28.63
N VAL A 363 -26.21 -7.04 29.23
CA VAL A 363 -25.30 -7.54 30.26
C VAL A 363 -25.01 -6.43 31.27
N ARG A 364 -24.72 -6.81 32.53
CA ARG A 364 -24.21 -5.86 33.54
C ARG A 364 -22.70 -5.97 33.65
N MET A 365 -22.03 -4.87 33.96
CA MET A 365 -20.55 -4.82 34.02
C MET A 365 -19.93 -5.80 35.04
N ASN A 366 -20.63 -6.06 36.13
CA ASN A 366 -20.21 -6.99 37.19
C ASN A 366 -20.89 -8.36 37.10
N GLU A 367 -21.65 -8.63 36.04
CA GLU A 367 -22.25 -9.94 35.83
C GLU A 367 -21.18 -10.93 35.40
N GLU A 368 -21.14 -12.08 36.07
CA GLU A 368 -20.18 -13.14 35.78
C GLU A 368 -20.76 -14.18 34.82
N PHE A 369 -19.91 -14.68 33.94
CA PHE A 369 -20.20 -15.72 32.97
C PHE A 369 -19.21 -16.86 33.13
N SER A 370 -19.68 -18.09 32.94
CA SER A 370 -18.77 -19.24 32.90
C SER A 370 -18.04 -19.27 31.56
N ASP A 371 -16.72 -19.44 31.60
CA ASP A 371 -15.88 -19.65 30.42
C ASP A 371 -15.67 -21.14 30.06
N ALA A 372 -16.47 -22.03 30.66
CA ALA A 372 -16.48 -23.44 30.34
C ALA A 372 -16.85 -23.69 28.86
N PRO A 373 -16.31 -24.73 28.20
CA PRO A 373 -16.65 -25.04 26.82
C PRO A 373 -18.14 -25.21 26.60
N LEU A 374 -18.66 -24.62 25.51
CA LEU A 374 -20.06 -24.69 25.14
C LEU A 374 -20.29 -25.71 24.04
N ILE A 375 -21.29 -26.58 24.23
CA ILE A 375 -21.77 -27.50 23.21
C ILE A 375 -22.99 -26.88 22.56
N MET A 376 -22.94 -26.68 21.24
CA MET A 376 -24.05 -26.12 20.48
C MET A 376 -24.67 -27.17 19.57
N LYS A 377 -26.01 -27.21 19.53
CA LYS A 377 -26.73 -28.12 18.64
C LYS A 377 -26.39 -27.81 17.18
N GLY A 378 -25.92 -28.81 16.45
CA GLY A 378 -25.52 -28.66 15.05
C GLY A 378 -24.06 -28.21 14.86
N TRP A 379 -23.25 -28.22 15.92
CA TRP A 379 -21.82 -27.92 15.88
C TRP A 379 -21.04 -29.06 16.55
N GLU A 380 -20.07 -29.64 15.83
CA GLU A 380 -19.45 -30.91 16.25
C GLU A 380 -18.44 -30.76 17.38
N LYS A 381 -17.66 -29.66 17.39
CA LYS A 381 -16.61 -29.43 18.38
C LYS A 381 -17.08 -28.45 19.47
N PRO A 382 -16.80 -28.66 20.75
CA PRO A 382 -17.10 -27.66 21.77
C PRO A 382 -16.43 -26.32 21.46
N ILE A 383 -17.16 -25.22 21.59
CA ILE A 383 -16.58 -23.87 21.51
C ILE A 383 -15.86 -23.63 22.84
N SER A 384 -14.54 -23.51 22.80
CA SER A 384 -13.68 -23.38 23.98
C SER A 384 -12.78 -22.14 23.92
N SER A 385 -12.18 -21.80 25.06
CA SER A 385 -11.14 -20.78 25.13
C SER A 385 -9.81 -21.31 24.55
N HIS A 386 -9.00 -20.39 24.04
CA HIS A 386 -7.66 -20.69 23.51
C HIS A 386 -6.69 -21.31 24.53
N ILE A 387 -6.98 -21.23 25.83
CA ILE A 387 -6.18 -21.84 26.90
C ILE A 387 -6.67 -23.24 27.34
N PHE A 388 -7.70 -23.79 26.67
CA PHE A 388 -8.25 -25.12 27.00
C PHE A 388 -7.14 -26.20 26.98
N PRO A 389 -7.10 -27.14 27.94
CA PRO A 389 -8.13 -27.48 28.95
C PRO A 389 -8.18 -26.57 30.18
N ASN A 390 -7.32 -25.55 30.30
CA ASN A 390 -7.41 -24.56 31.37
C ASN A 390 -8.58 -23.60 31.11
N ASN A 391 -9.02 -22.93 32.17
CA ASN A 391 -10.04 -21.89 32.12
C ASN A 391 -9.86 -20.91 33.29
N PHE A 392 -10.50 -19.74 33.19
CA PHE A 392 -10.52 -18.72 34.25
C PHE A 392 -11.73 -18.90 35.18
N GLY A 393 -12.70 -19.73 34.81
CA GLY A 393 -13.88 -20.05 35.61
C GLY A 393 -15.00 -19.06 35.37
N TRP A 394 -15.25 -18.19 36.33
CA TRP A 394 -16.27 -17.15 36.26
C TRP A 394 -15.59 -15.81 36.02
N VAL A 395 -15.98 -15.14 34.93
CA VAL A 395 -15.39 -13.87 34.52
C VAL A 395 -16.47 -12.89 34.12
N ASN A 396 -16.26 -11.61 34.39
CA ASN A 396 -17.13 -10.55 33.89
C ASN A 396 -16.81 -10.20 32.42
N ILE A 397 -17.61 -9.30 31.82
CA ILE A 397 -17.40 -8.91 30.41
C ILE A 397 -16.03 -8.29 30.13
N ALA A 398 -15.45 -7.54 31.07
CA ALA A 398 -14.13 -6.95 30.89
C ALA A 398 -13.04 -8.02 30.90
N GLU A 399 -13.03 -8.89 31.92
CA GLU A 399 -12.11 -10.03 32.03
C GLU A 399 -12.24 -10.98 30.83
N ALA A 400 -13.47 -11.26 30.39
CA ALA A 400 -13.73 -12.06 29.20
C ALA A 400 -13.14 -11.42 27.93
N LEU A 401 -13.18 -10.08 27.82
CA LEU A 401 -12.54 -9.34 26.73
C LEU A 401 -11.01 -9.40 26.83
N TRP A 402 -10.44 -9.24 28.03
CA TRP A 402 -9.00 -9.30 28.30
C TRP A 402 -8.42 -10.66 27.93
N HIS A 403 -9.08 -11.72 28.38
CA HIS A 403 -8.67 -13.11 28.15
C HIS A 403 -9.26 -13.70 26.86
N SER A 404 -10.01 -12.90 26.08
CA SER A 404 -10.54 -13.30 24.79
C SER A 404 -11.35 -14.61 24.84
N SER A 405 -12.26 -14.75 25.81
CA SER A 405 -13.03 -15.99 26.03
C SER A 405 -14.13 -16.21 24.98
N ASN A 406 -13.97 -17.20 24.08
CA ASN A 406 -15.01 -17.54 23.08
C ASN A 406 -16.35 -17.93 23.75
N PRO A 407 -16.39 -18.83 24.77
CA PRO A 407 -17.64 -19.23 25.41
C PRO A 407 -18.46 -18.07 25.98
N VAL A 408 -17.80 -17.09 26.60
CA VAL A 408 -18.49 -15.93 27.16
C VAL A 408 -19.04 -15.04 26.06
N PHE A 409 -18.29 -14.82 24.98
CA PHE A 409 -18.78 -14.01 23.85
C PHE A 409 -19.93 -14.65 23.08
N VAL A 410 -20.02 -15.99 23.04
CA VAL A 410 -21.22 -16.70 22.56
C VAL A 410 -22.43 -16.36 23.43
N GLN A 411 -22.30 -16.45 24.76
CA GLN A 411 -23.38 -16.14 25.70
C GLN A 411 -23.81 -14.68 25.59
N ILE A 412 -22.85 -13.75 25.49
CA ILE A 412 -23.11 -12.32 25.29
C ILE A 412 -23.88 -12.10 23.97
N GLY A 413 -23.40 -12.67 22.86
CA GLY A 413 -24.08 -12.56 21.56
C GLY A 413 -25.51 -13.11 21.58
N GLN A 414 -25.73 -14.23 22.27
CA GLN A 414 -27.07 -14.82 22.46
C GLN A 414 -28.01 -13.89 23.24
N ARG A 415 -27.50 -13.12 24.22
CA ARG A 415 -28.28 -12.13 24.96
C ARG A 415 -28.62 -10.89 24.14
N VAL A 416 -27.73 -10.45 23.25
CA VAL A 416 -28.06 -9.40 22.26
C VAL A 416 -29.20 -9.87 21.36
N GLY A 417 -29.17 -11.14 20.96
CA GLY A 417 -30.17 -11.77 20.13
C GLY A 417 -29.90 -11.58 18.64
N ILE A 418 -30.27 -12.58 17.84
CA ILE A 418 -29.88 -12.71 16.43
C ILE A 418 -30.32 -11.55 15.53
N GLU A 419 -31.55 -11.08 15.69
CA GLU A 419 -32.06 -9.97 14.86
C GLU A 419 -31.31 -8.68 15.14
N ARG A 420 -31.13 -8.32 16.41
CA ARG A 420 -30.41 -7.10 16.82
C ARG A 420 -28.94 -7.17 16.43
N PHE A 421 -28.28 -8.28 16.71
CA PHE A 421 -26.88 -8.48 16.35
C PHE A 421 -26.68 -8.22 14.85
N TYR A 422 -27.48 -8.84 13.99
CA TYR A 422 -27.35 -8.64 12.54
C TYR A 422 -27.82 -7.26 12.05
N ASN A 423 -28.69 -6.57 12.79
CA ASN A 423 -28.97 -5.15 12.53
C ASN A 423 -27.73 -4.28 12.79
N TYR A 424 -26.97 -4.54 13.85
CA TYR A 424 -25.68 -3.87 14.08
C TYR A 424 -24.66 -4.22 13.00
N ILE A 425 -24.57 -5.47 12.56
CA ILE A 425 -23.70 -5.87 11.43
C ILE A 425 -24.00 -5.05 10.18
N ASN A 426 -25.28 -4.83 9.87
CA ASN A 426 -25.69 -3.95 8.76
C ASN A 426 -25.35 -2.48 9.05
N ALA A 427 -25.56 -2.00 10.28
CA ALA A 427 -25.27 -0.63 10.69
C ALA A 427 -23.77 -0.31 10.65
N LEU A 428 -22.91 -1.30 10.91
CA LEU A 428 -21.45 -1.22 10.79
C LEU A 428 -20.96 -1.28 9.34
N GLY A 429 -21.86 -1.51 8.38
CA GLY A 429 -21.55 -1.49 6.95
C GLY A 429 -20.90 -2.77 6.40
N PHE A 430 -20.88 -3.87 7.15
CA PHE A 430 -20.17 -5.09 6.70
C PHE A 430 -20.80 -5.77 5.48
N ARG A 431 -22.07 -5.50 5.17
CA ARG A 431 -22.77 -6.00 3.97
C ARG A 431 -22.77 -5.04 2.79
N GLU A 432 -22.09 -3.91 2.91
CA GLU A 432 -22.09 -2.85 1.91
C GLU A 432 -20.66 -2.41 1.60
N ARG A 433 -20.44 -1.89 0.39
CA ARG A 433 -19.20 -1.20 0.04
C ARG A 433 -19.05 0.07 0.88
N THR A 434 -17.86 0.31 1.41
CA THR A 434 -17.51 1.54 2.14
C THR A 434 -17.47 2.76 1.22
N ARG A 435 -17.29 2.56 -0.09
CA ARG A 435 -17.14 3.63 -1.10
C ARG A 435 -15.87 4.45 -0.88
N ILE A 436 -14.80 3.78 -0.45
CA ILE A 436 -13.45 4.35 -0.47
C ILE A 436 -13.04 4.71 -1.90
N ASP A 437 -12.10 5.64 -2.02
CA ASP A 437 -11.52 6.17 -3.26
C ASP A 437 -10.70 5.16 -4.09
N LEU A 438 -10.76 3.86 -3.79
CA LEU A 438 -10.00 2.81 -4.48
C LEU A 438 -10.93 1.90 -5.30
N PRO A 439 -10.44 1.37 -6.43
CA PRO A 439 -11.22 0.48 -7.27
C PRO A 439 -11.28 -0.92 -6.65
N ALA A 440 -12.13 -1.79 -7.23
CA ALA A 440 -12.21 -3.21 -6.90
C ALA A 440 -12.51 -3.53 -5.42
N GLU A 441 -13.35 -2.71 -4.78
CA GLU A 441 -13.81 -2.96 -3.41
C GLU A 441 -14.68 -4.24 -3.34
N SER A 442 -14.21 -5.20 -2.54
CA SER A 442 -14.91 -6.44 -2.19
C SER A 442 -15.95 -6.19 -1.10
N VAL A 443 -16.88 -7.14 -0.95
CA VAL A 443 -17.85 -7.15 0.16
C VAL A 443 -17.67 -8.45 0.92
N GLY A 444 -17.67 -8.37 2.24
CA GLY A 444 -17.59 -9.52 3.14
C GLY A 444 -18.71 -10.54 2.92
N MET A 445 -18.44 -11.80 3.26
CA MET A 445 -19.42 -12.88 3.23
C MET A 445 -20.08 -13.01 4.59
N ILE A 446 -21.33 -12.59 4.70
CA ILE A 446 -22.13 -12.66 5.93
C ILE A 446 -23.46 -13.34 5.66
N HIS A 447 -23.84 -14.31 6.51
CA HIS A 447 -25.08 -15.05 6.39
C HIS A 447 -26.30 -14.12 6.30
N THR A 448 -27.10 -14.25 5.24
CA THR A 448 -28.31 -13.42 5.03
C THR A 448 -29.51 -13.88 5.87
N LYS A 449 -29.56 -15.18 6.20
CA LYS A 449 -30.56 -15.81 7.07
C LYS A 449 -29.83 -16.55 8.19
N PRO A 450 -29.28 -15.82 9.17
CA PRO A 450 -28.45 -16.42 10.19
C PRO A 450 -29.27 -17.33 11.11
N THR A 451 -28.62 -18.37 11.59
CA THR A 451 -29.11 -19.31 12.59
C THR A 451 -28.45 -19.01 13.95
N PRO A 452 -28.90 -19.65 15.05
CA PRO A 452 -28.25 -19.46 16.36
C PRO A 452 -26.77 -19.86 16.38
N ILE A 453 -26.33 -20.81 15.55
CA ILE A 453 -24.92 -21.17 15.45
C ILE A 453 -24.13 -20.08 14.70
N ASP A 454 -24.69 -19.53 13.61
CA ASP A 454 -24.05 -18.44 12.85
C ASP A 454 -23.85 -17.19 13.70
N LEU A 455 -24.82 -16.85 14.56
CA LEU A 455 -24.64 -15.82 15.59
C LEU A 455 -23.48 -16.17 16.52
N ALA A 456 -23.47 -17.38 17.07
CA ALA A 456 -22.51 -17.77 18.09
C ALA A 456 -21.07 -17.71 17.58
N VAL A 457 -20.80 -18.26 16.40
CA VAL A 457 -19.45 -18.23 15.79
C VAL A 457 -19.05 -16.82 15.37
N PHE A 458 -19.99 -16.03 14.83
CA PHE A 458 -19.67 -14.67 14.42
C PHE A 458 -19.51 -13.71 15.61
N ALA A 459 -20.11 -14.01 16.78
CA ALA A 459 -19.91 -13.23 18.00
C ALA A 459 -18.44 -13.17 18.45
N PHE A 460 -17.63 -14.15 18.07
CA PHE A 460 -16.17 -14.15 18.22
C PHE A 460 -15.40 -14.06 16.90
N GLY A 461 -16.09 -13.77 15.79
CA GLY A 461 -15.50 -13.36 14.52
C GLY A 461 -15.13 -14.49 13.54
N GLU A 462 -15.72 -15.68 13.68
CA GLU A 462 -15.49 -16.79 12.75
C GLU A 462 -16.69 -17.07 11.82
N GLN A 463 -16.45 -17.81 10.73
CA GLN A 463 -17.45 -18.22 9.71
C GLN A 463 -18.14 -17.06 8.97
N SER A 464 -17.61 -15.85 9.06
CA SER A 464 -18.05 -14.71 8.27
C SER A 464 -16.86 -13.81 7.98
N THR A 465 -16.78 -13.32 6.75
CA THR A 465 -15.64 -12.51 6.31
C THR A 465 -16.02 -11.05 6.16
N VAL A 466 -15.03 -10.17 6.35
CA VAL A 466 -15.10 -8.72 6.14
C VAL A 466 -13.85 -8.26 5.39
N THR A 467 -13.89 -7.09 4.76
CA THR A 467 -12.65 -6.45 4.28
C THR A 467 -11.92 -5.73 5.43
N PRO A 468 -10.58 -5.64 5.40
CA PRO A 468 -9.83 -4.85 6.38
C PRO A 468 -10.31 -3.41 6.50
N ILE A 469 -10.68 -2.76 5.38
CA ILE A 469 -11.19 -1.40 5.40
C ILE A 469 -12.54 -1.29 6.10
N GLN A 470 -13.51 -2.18 5.83
CA GLN A 470 -14.79 -2.20 6.55
C GLN A 470 -14.55 -2.35 8.06
N PHE A 471 -13.64 -3.23 8.43
CA PHE A 471 -13.41 -3.59 9.82
C PHE A 471 -12.70 -2.49 10.63
N VAL A 472 -11.66 -1.87 10.07
CA VAL A 472 -10.98 -0.73 10.74
C VAL A 472 -11.90 0.49 10.86
N MET A 473 -12.81 0.70 9.90
CA MET A 473 -13.81 1.78 9.99
C MET A 473 -14.87 1.51 11.06
N ALA A 474 -15.30 0.25 11.25
CA ALA A 474 -16.15 -0.13 12.38
C ALA A 474 -15.45 0.11 13.73
N TYR A 475 -14.16 -0.21 13.84
CA TYR A 475 -13.35 0.14 15.01
C TYR A 475 -13.17 1.65 15.20
N SER A 476 -13.08 2.40 14.10
CA SER A 476 -13.02 3.86 14.13
C SER A 476 -14.29 4.48 14.72
N ALA A 477 -15.45 3.84 14.53
CA ALA A 477 -16.68 4.24 15.23
C ALA A 477 -16.53 4.06 16.75
N VAL A 478 -15.93 2.97 17.23
CA VAL A 478 -15.63 2.80 18.67
C VAL A 478 -14.66 3.88 19.17
N ALA A 479 -13.70 4.30 18.34
CA ALA A 479 -12.73 5.33 18.68
C ALA A 479 -13.34 6.74 18.74
N ASN A 480 -14.25 7.11 17.84
CA ASN A 480 -14.76 8.49 17.74
C ASN A 480 -16.11 8.75 18.46
N GLY A 481 -16.55 7.84 19.34
CA GLY A 481 -17.83 8.02 20.06
C GLY A 481 -19.06 7.55 19.29
N GLY A 482 -18.87 6.57 18.41
CA GLY A 482 -19.91 5.76 17.80
C GLY A 482 -20.26 6.12 16.36
N ARG A 483 -19.55 7.07 15.73
CA ARG A 483 -19.85 7.55 14.37
C ARG A 483 -19.12 6.71 13.33
N LEU A 484 -19.87 5.98 12.50
CA LEU A 484 -19.29 5.32 11.34
C LEU A 484 -19.02 6.37 10.25
N MET A 485 -17.75 6.64 10.00
CA MET A 485 -17.30 7.55 8.94
C MET A 485 -17.12 6.82 7.62
N ARG A 486 -17.32 7.51 6.49
CA ARG A 486 -16.90 7.02 5.19
C ARG A 486 -15.36 7.13 5.10
N PRO A 487 -14.62 6.06 4.74
CA PRO A 487 -13.19 6.16 4.54
C PRO A 487 -12.86 7.09 3.37
N GLN A 488 -11.83 7.91 3.50
CA GLN A 488 -11.40 8.88 2.49
C GLN A 488 -9.87 8.86 2.33
N ILE A 489 -9.40 8.66 1.10
CA ILE A 489 -7.99 8.83 0.72
C ILE A 489 -7.80 10.19 0.05
N ALA A 490 -8.72 10.66 -0.79
CA ALA A 490 -8.63 12.00 -1.37
C ALA A 490 -9.10 13.06 -0.37
N GLN A 491 -8.29 14.11 -0.19
CA GLN A 491 -8.60 15.25 0.68
C GLN A 491 -9.21 16.41 -0.11
N LYS A 492 -8.60 16.76 -1.25
CA LYS A 492 -9.04 17.88 -2.10
C LYS A 492 -8.51 17.76 -3.53
N LEU A 493 -9.13 18.50 -4.43
CA LEU A 493 -8.69 18.71 -5.80
C LEU A 493 -8.15 20.13 -5.94
N THR A 494 -7.06 20.28 -6.69
CA THR A 494 -6.52 21.60 -7.03
C THR A 494 -6.32 21.74 -8.54
N ASP A 495 -6.38 22.97 -9.05
CA ASP A 495 -6.00 23.24 -10.43
C ASP A 495 -4.47 23.17 -10.61
N SER A 496 -4.00 23.36 -11.84
CA SER A 496 -2.56 23.36 -12.16
C SER A 496 -1.75 24.47 -11.46
N PHE A 497 -2.41 25.48 -10.89
CA PHE A 497 -1.79 26.58 -10.14
C PHE A 497 -1.82 26.36 -8.62
N GLY A 498 -2.46 25.28 -8.16
CA GLY A 498 -2.59 24.95 -6.74
C GLY A 498 -3.82 25.57 -6.07
N ASN A 499 -4.72 26.22 -6.80
CA ASN A 499 -5.97 26.72 -6.22
C ASN A 499 -6.91 25.55 -5.93
N VAL A 500 -7.53 25.53 -4.76
CA VAL A 500 -8.50 24.49 -4.40
C VAL A 500 -9.75 24.63 -5.25
N THR A 501 -10.07 23.59 -6.03
CA THR A 501 -11.27 23.53 -6.88
C THR A 501 -12.39 22.73 -6.22
N HIS A 502 -12.03 21.76 -5.39
CA HIS A 502 -12.97 20.95 -4.62
C HIS A 502 -12.32 20.44 -3.34
N GLU A 503 -13.08 20.36 -2.25
CA GLU A 503 -12.62 19.80 -0.97
C GLU A 503 -13.56 18.68 -0.55
N PHE A 504 -13.00 17.52 -0.22
CA PHE A 504 -13.77 16.36 0.23
C PHE A 504 -13.98 16.45 1.74
N MET A 505 -15.16 16.92 2.14
CA MET A 505 -15.52 17.00 3.55
C MET A 505 -15.72 15.60 4.16
N PRO A 506 -15.36 15.38 5.43
CA PRO A 506 -15.69 14.15 6.15
C PRO A 506 -17.19 13.83 6.10
N VAL A 507 -17.52 12.56 5.87
CA VAL A 507 -18.92 12.11 5.78
C VAL A 507 -19.23 11.13 6.89
N GLU A 508 -20.00 11.58 7.87
CA GLU A 508 -20.64 10.70 8.84
C GLU A 508 -21.75 9.91 8.12
N VAL A 509 -21.60 8.58 8.05
CA VAL A 509 -22.61 7.71 7.44
C VAL A 509 -23.78 7.53 8.38
N ARG A 510 -23.49 7.26 9.66
CA ARG A 510 -24.46 7.10 10.76
C ARG A 510 -23.74 6.98 12.10
N ARG A 511 -24.46 7.17 13.20
CA ARG A 511 -24.03 6.77 14.55
C ARG A 511 -24.55 5.38 14.87
N VAL A 512 -23.65 4.46 15.26
CA VAL A 512 -23.92 3.05 15.58
C VAL A 512 -23.96 2.79 17.08
N PHE A 513 -23.12 3.48 17.85
CA PHE A 513 -23.03 3.33 19.31
C PHE A 513 -23.16 4.70 20.00
N SER A 514 -23.55 4.69 21.27
CA SER A 514 -23.48 5.88 22.12
C SER A 514 -22.03 6.19 22.51
N GLU A 515 -21.78 7.46 22.85
CA GLU A 515 -20.46 7.90 23.31
C GLU A 515 -20.07 7.24 24.65
N GLU A 516 -21.05 6.99 25.51
CA GLU A 516 -20.88 6.29 26.79
C GLU A 516 -20.45 4.83 26.61
N THR A 517 -21.11 4.09 25.70
CA THR A 517 -20.71 2.73 25.31
C THR A 517 -19.27 2.71 24.79
N CYS A 518 -18.94 3.64 23.88
CA CYS A 518 -17.59 3.74 23.33
C CYS A 518 -16.54 4.02 24.40
N ALA A 519 -16.77 4.99 25.30
CA ALA A 519 -15.84 5.31 26.38
C ALA A 519 -15.64 4.13 27.35
N THR A 520 -16.73 3.46 27.73
CA THR A 520 -16.70 2.26 28.59
C THR A 520 -15.88 1.16 27.94
N LEU A 521 -16.11 0.91 26.64
CA LEU A 521 -15.40 -0.13 25.90
C LEU A 521 -13.92 0.18 25.74
N ARG A 522 -13.54 1.43 25.41
CA ARG A 522 -12.12 1.84 25.34
C ARG A 522 -11.40 1.63 26.68
N ASN A 523 -12.07 1.90 27.81
CA ASN A 523 -11.52 1.64 29.14
C ASN A 523 -11.30 0.15 29.40
N MET A 524 -12.28 -0.70 29.02
CA MET A 524 -12.12 -2.14 29.13
C MET A 524 -10.98 -2.67 28.26
N MET A 525 -10.79 -2.12 27.06
CA MET A 525 -9.74 -2.56 26.13
C MET A 525 -8.32 -2.34 26.68
N ARG A 526 -8.11 -1.45 27.65
CA ARG A 526 -6.80 -1.27 28.30
C ARG A 526 -6.33 -2.55 29.00
N GLY A 527 -7.26 -3.29 29.62
CA GLY A 527 -6.95 -4.54 30.30
C GLY A 527 -6.43 -5.64 29.37
N VAL A 528 -6.72 -5.57 28.07
CA VAL A 528 -6.19 -6.52 27.07
C VAL A 528 -4.66 -6.45 27.00
N ILE A 529 -4.08 -5.27 27.21
CA ILE A 529 -2.63 -5.06 27.23
C ILE A 529 -2.05 -5.31 28.63
N THR A 530 -2.73 -4.85 29.68
CA THR A 530 -2.16 -4.88 31.04
C THR A 530 -2.28 -6.24 31.72
N GLU A 531 -3.40 -6.94 31.52
CA GLU A 531 -3.74 -8.23 32.16
C GLU A 531 -4.01 -9.37 31.15
N GLY A 532 -4.24 -9.03 29.89
CA GLY A 532 -4.90 -9.91 28.92
C GLY A 532 -4.00 -10.46 27.83
N SER A 533 -4.63 -10.73 26.69
CA SER A 533 -4.07 -11.48 25.56
C SER A 533 -3.07 -10.70 24.67
N ALA A 534 -2.77 -9.42 24.97
CA ALA A 534 -1.97 -8.57 24.10
C ALA A 534 -0.79 -7.82 24.79
N PRO A 535 0.03 -8.46 25.63
CA PRO A 535 1.07 -7.77 26.38
C PRO A 535 2.16 -7.15 25.48
N PHE A 536 2.38 -7.69 24.28
CA PHE A 536 3.42 -7.20 23.35
C PHE A 536 2.97 -5.96 22.57
N ALA A 537 1.69 -5.61 22.61
CA ALA A 537 1.16 -4.38 22.01
C ALA A 537 1.38 -3.15 22.92
N ALA A 538 1.92 -3.35 24.13
CA ALA A 538 2.20 -2.28 25.07
C ALA A 538 3.22 -1.29 24.52
N ALA A 539 2.74 -0.11 24.12
CA ALA A 539 3.57 1.04 23.80
C ALA A 539 3.83 1.81 25.11
N LEU A 540 4.88 1.43 25.84
CA LEU A 540 5.19 1.99 27.16
C LEU A 540 5.27 3.52 27.11
N GLY A 541 4.65 4.18 28.09
CA GLY A 541 4.56 5.64 28.12
C GLY A 541 3.40 6.21 27.30
N ILE A 542 2.71 5.39 26.51
CA ILE A 542 1.60 5.81 25.64
C ILE A 542 0.33 5.11 26.12
N ASP A 543 -0.72 5.89 26.40
CA ASP A 543 -2.04 5.36 26.76
C ASP A 543 -2.73 4.79 25.53
N SER A 544 -2.26 3.63 25.06
CA SER A 544 -2.86 2.86 23.97
C SER A 544 -3.72 1.72 24.50
N VAL A 545 -4.69 1.32 23.70
CA VAL A 545 -5.52 0.13 23.91
C VAL A 545 -5.62 -0.67 22.63
N CYS A 546 -5.85 -1.98 22.73
CA CYS A 546 -5.98 -2.81 21.54
C CYS A 546 -6.86 -4.04 21.75
N LYS A 547 -7.12 -4.76 20.66
CA LYS A 547 -7.56 -6.16 20.69
C LYS A 547 -6.81 -6.97 19.65
N THR A 548 -6.40 -8.17 20.04
CA THR A 548 -5.81 -9.18 19.14
C THR A 548 -6.87 -10.12 18.57
N GLY A 549 -6.63 -10.59 17.34
CA GLY A 549 -7.42 -11.58 16.64
C GLY A 549 -6.53 -12.67 16.07
N THR A 550 -7.00 -13.90 16.18
CA THR A 550 -6.50 -15.06 15.44
C THR A 550 -7.71 -15.71 14.81
N SER A 551 -7.68 -15.94 13.51
CA SER A 551 -8.68 -16.72 12.78
C SER A 551 -8.00 -17.76 11.90
N SER A 552 -8.66 -18.89 11.71
CA SER A 552 -8.29 -19.92 10.73
C SER A 552 -9.29 -19.89 9.59
N TYR A 553 -8.83 -20.04 8.35
CA TYR A 553 -9.68 -20.18 7.16
C TYR A 553 -9.32 -21.48 6.43
N GLY A 554 -10.31 -22.24 5.97
CA GLY A 554 -10.09 -23.55 5.31
C GLY A 554 -9.97 -24.72 6.30
N ASP A 555 -9.32 -25.82 5.90
CA ASP A 555 -8.98 -26.89 6.85
C ASP A 555 -8.13 -26.28 7.97
N TYR A 556 -8.58 -26.47 9.22
CA TYR A 556 -8.28 -25.67 10.42
C TYR A 556 -6.80 -25.32 10.72
N ASP A 557 -5.85 -25.94 10.01
CA ASP A 557 -4.41 -25.84 10.22
C ASP A 557 -3.60 -25.20 9.07
N GLU A 558 -4.19 -24.94 7.89
CA GLU A 558 -3.40 -24.49 6.71
C GLU A 558 -3.28 -22.97 6.56
N PHE A 559 -4.32 -22.19 6.86
CA PHE A 559 -4.30 -20.73 6.70
C PHE A 559 -4.80 -20.01 7.93
N LYS A 560 -3.93 -19.15 8.49
CA LYS A 560 -4.25 -18.32 9.66
C LYS A 560 -4.09 -16.84 9.35
N VAL A 561 -4.97 -16.02 9.91
CA VAL A 561 -4.82 -14.56 9.93
C VAL A 561 -4.67 -14.12 11.38
N VAL A 562 -3.56 -13.44 11.67
CA VAL A 562 -3.34 -12.80 12.97
C VAL A 562 -3.42 -11.30 12.79
N SER A 563 -4.13 -10.63 13.70
CA SER A 563 -4.37 -9.19 13.62
C SER A 563 -4.38 -8.51 14.97
N VAL A 564 -4.09 -7.21 14.97
CA VAL A 564 -4.29 -6.30 16.10
C VAL A 564 -4.96 -5.05 15.59
N VAL A 565 -6.00 -4.60 16.31
CA VAL A 565 -6.53 -3.25 16.15
C VAL A 565 -6.21 -2.48 17.43
N GLY A 566 -5.31 -1.51 17.30
CA GLY A 566 -4.91 -0.58 18.35
C GLY A 566 -5.52 0.80 18.13
N MET A 567 -5.71 1.56 19.20
CA MET A 567 -6.08 2.97 19.14
C MET A 567 -5.37 3.74 20.24
N TYR A 568 -4.98 4.98 19.94
CA TYR A 568 -4.31 5.86 20.90
C TYR A 568 -4.54 7.35 20.57
N PRO A 569 -4.53 8.24 21.59
CA PRO A 569 -4.66 7.93 23.02
C PRO A 569 -6.00 7.27 23.37
N ARG A 570 -6.09 6.53 24.48
CA ARG A 570 -7.30 5.76 24.87
C ARG A 570 -8.56 6.62 25.01
N GLU A 571 -8.45 7.78 25.66
CA GLU A 571 -9.63 8.59 26.01
C GLU A 571 -10.27 9.22 24.78
N ARG A 572 -9.44 9.81 23.92
CA ARG A 572 -9.82 10.40 22.65
C ARG A 572 -8.80 9.98 21.58
N PRO A 573 -9.00 8.83 20.93
CA PRO A 573 -8.04 8.32 19.97
C PRO A 573 -7.94 9.22 18.75
N ASP A 574 -6.73 9.70 18.48
CA ASP A 574 -6.41 10.45 17.27
C ASP A 574 -6.13 9.49 16.10
N TYR A 575 -5.74 8.25 16.40
CA TYR A 575 -5.47 7.20 15.42
C TYR A 575 -6.06 5.84 15.81
N VAL A 576 -6.53 5.11 14.80
CA VAL A 576 -6.80 3.67 14.84
C VAL A 576 -5.83 2.98 13.89
N VAL A 577 -5.12 1.97 14.40
CA VAL A 577 -4.08 1.22 13.69
C VAL A 577 -4.49 -0.25 13.62
N LEU A 578 -4.80 -0.73 12.42
CA LEU A 578 -4.97 -2.16 12.14
C LEU A 578 -3.64 -2.70 11.61
N THR A 579 -3.12 -3.77 12.20
CA THR A 579 -2.00 -4.56 11.67
C THR A 579 -2.43 -6.00 11.50
N MET A 580 -2.07 -6.64 10.40
CA MET A 580 -2.39 -8.04 10.14
C MET A 580 -1.34 -8.74 9.30
N PHE A 581 -1.22 -10.04 9.52
CA PHE A 581 -0.37 -10.96 8.76
C PHE A 581 -1.21 -12.14 8.31
N PHE A 582 -1.03 -12.51 7.04
CA PHE A 582 -1.72 -13.62 6.40
C PHE A 582 -0.79 -14.83 6.34
N ASN A 583 -1.33 -16.02 6.61
CA ASN A 583 -0.64 -17.29 6.50
C ASN A 583 0.68 -17.35 7.30
N GLU A 584 0.55 -17.19 8.62
CA GLU A 584 1.70 -17.25 9.52
C GLU A 584 2.16 -18.71 9.74
N THR A 585 3.43 -19.00 9.45
CA THR A 585 4.11 -20.20 9.92
C THR A 585 4.06 -20.21 11.45
N TYR A 586 3.57 -21.30 12.02
CA TYR A 586 3.10 -21.48 13.41
C TYR A 586 4.03 -21.02 14.57
N GLN A 587 5.21 -20.47 14.31
CA GLN A 587 6.23 -20.22 15.32
C GLN A 587 5.95 -19.01 16.24
N ILE A 588 5.10 -18.02 15.87
CA ILE A 588 5.02 -16.74 16.61
C ILE A 588 3.58 -16.28 16.96
N GLY A 589 2.57 -16.69 16.21
CA GLY A 589 1.17 -16.40 16.52
C GLY A 589 0.84 -14.90 16.66
N SER A 590 -0.15 -14.58 17.50
CA SER A 590 -0.67 -13.21 17.63
C SER A 590 0.33 -12.17 18.18
N TYR A 591 1.55 -12.56 18.57
CA TYR A 591 2.58 -11.63 19.04
C TYR A 591 3.12 -10.74 17.91
N LEU A 592 3.18 -11.27 16.69
CA LEU A 592 3.72 -10.55 15.54
C LEU A 592 2.95 -9.24 15.24
N PRO A 593 1.62 -9.26 15.02
CA PRO A 593 0.86 -8.03 14.80
C PRO A 593 0.83 -7.12 16.03
N GLN A 594 1.03 -7.64 17.25
CA GLN A 594 1.17 -6.82 18.46
C GLN A 594 2.44 -5.97 18.42
N MET A 595 3.59 -6.57 18.11
CA MET A 595 4.86 -5.85 18.02
C MET A 595 4.84 -4.81 16.89
N ALA A 596 4.31 -5.17 15.72
CA ALA A 596 4.12 -4.24 14.62
C ALA A 596 3.22 -3.05 15.03
N ASN A 597 2.10 -3.31 15.72
CA ASN A 597 1.19 -2.27 16.19
C ASN A 597 1.87 -1.34 17.21
N ARG A 598 2.59 -1.93 18.17
CA ARG A 598 3.38 -1.19 19.18
C ARG A 598 4.38 -0.26 18.51
N ASP A 599 5.16 -0.76 17.55
CA ASP A 599 6.26 0.00 16.94
C ASP A 599 5.74 1.13 16.06
N ILE A 600 4.64 0.90 15.32
CA ILE A 600 3.92 1.96 14.62
C ILE A 600 3.44 3.01 15.61
N ILE A 601 2.68 2.64 16.65
CA ILE A 601 2.14 3.60 17.63
C ILE A 601 3.27 4.40 18.31
N ARG A 602 4.39 3.76 18.69
CA ARG A 602 5.55 4.44 19.31
C ARG A 602 6.17 5.47 18.39
N ARG A 603 6.32 5.15 17.09
CA ARG A 603 6.92 6.06 16.09
C ARG A 603 5.97 7.20 15.72
N LEU A 604 4.69 6.92 15.56
CA LEU A 604 3.68 7.96 15.32
C LEU A 604 3.52 8.90 16.52
N SER A 605 3.49 8.36 17.74
CA SER A 605 3.45 9.16 18.97
C SER A 605 4.62 10.13 19.06
N ARG A 606 5.82 9.70 18.64
CA ARG A 606 7.00 10.57 18.56
C ARG A 606 6.84 11.63 17.46
N LEU A 607 6.38 11.23 16.28
CA LEU A 607 6.19 12.14 15.14
C LEU A 607 5.22 13.28 15.46
N GLU A 608 4.15 12.99 16.18
CA GLU A 608 3.11 13.93 16.58
C GLU A 608 3.44 14.69 17.88
N GLY A 609 4.56 14.37 18.55
CA GLY A 609 5.01 15.04 19.76
C GLY A 609 4.17 14.76 21.01
N TYR A 610 3.59 13.56 21.14
CA TYR A 610 2.89 13.19 22.38
C TYR A 610 3.87 13.04 23.54
N GLU A 611 3.53 13.65 24.69
CA GLU A 611 4.24 13.40 25.94
C GLU A 611 3.99 11.98 26.43
N ARG A 612 5.08 11.31 26.86
CA ARG A 612 4.98 9.96 27.42
C ARG A 612 4.82 10.01 28.93
N SER A 613 3.86 9.24 29.44
CA SER A 613 3.62 9.06 30.86
C SER A 613 3.69 7.59 31.22
N TYR A 614 4.63 7.26 32.12
CA TYR A 614 4.90 5.89 32.53
C TYR A 614 4.26 5.59 33.88
N THR A 615 3.48 4.53 33.97
CA THR A 615 3.02 4.01 35.26
C THR A 615 4.15 3.23 35.96
N GLN A 616 4.13 3.18 37.30
CA GLN A 616 5.14 2.44 38.06
C GLN A 616 5.25 0.97 37.63
N ARG A 617 4.13 0.33 37.25
CA ARG A 617 4.09 -1.04 36.74
C ARG A 617 4.75 -1.17 35.36
N GLU A 618 4.58 -0.19 34.49
CA GLU A 618 5.24 -0.14 33.18
C GLU A 618 6.75 0.02 33.33
N ILE A 619 7.19 0.92 34.21
CA ILE A 619 8.62 1.10 34.52
C ILE A 619 9.19 -0.19 35.11
N ALA A 620 8.49 -0.80 36.07
CA ALA A 620 8.92 -2.06 36.68
C ALA A 620 9.03 -3.20 35.67
N ARG A 621 8.11 -3.30 34.70
CA ARG A 621 8.17 -4.30 33.61
C ARG A 621 9.33 -4.01 32.66
N GLN A 622 9.53 -2.75 32.27
CA GLN A 622 10.57 -2.34 31.33
C GLN A 622 11.96 -2.51 31.91
N PHE A 623 12.14 -2.12 33.16
CA PHE A 623 13.39 -2.21 33.89
C PHE A 623 13.53 -3.49 34.71
N TRP A 624 12.67 -4.49 34.43
CA TRP A 624 12.83 -5.80 35.02
C TRP A 624 14.17 -6.40 34.56
N PRO A 625 15.08 -6.75 35.48
CA PRO A 625 16.42 -7.19 35.12
C PRO A 625 16.35 -8.56 34.43
N LEU A 626 16.51 -8.57 33.11
CA LEU A 626 16.57 -9.77 32.27
C LEU A 626 18.02 -10.15 31.97
N PRO A 627 18.32 -11.46 31.88
CA PRO A 627 19.64 -11.90 31.40
C PRO A 627 19.90 -11.32 30.01
N MET A 628 21.16 -10.94 29.78
CA MET A 628 21.62 -10.49 28.47
C MET A 628 21.38 -11.60 27.43
N PRO A 629 20.88 -11.25 26.22
CA PRO A 629 20.78 -12.23 25.15
C PRO A 629 22.18 -12.76 24.81
N GLU A 630 22.26 -14.06 24.53
CA GLU A 630 23.50 -14.66 24.03
C GLU A 630 23.61 -14.35 22.54
N LEU A 631 24.33 -13.26 22.24
CA LEU A 631 24.50 -12.73 20.89
C LEU A 631 25.78 -13.23 20.21
N THR A 632 26.77 -13.66 21.00
CA THR A 632 28.03 -14.22 20.49
C THR A 632 27.78 -15.54 19.79
N GLY A 633 28.40 -15.75 18.63
CA GLY A 633 28.26 -16.97 17.83
C GLY A 633 27.03 -17.01 16.92
N LEU A 634 26.14 -16.02 17.02
CA LEU A 634 25.09 -15.78 16.02
C LEU A 634 25.66 -15.11 14.78
N ARG A 635 24.99 -15.25 13.63
CA ARG A 635 25.25 -14.36 12.49
C ARG A 635 24.79 -12.95 12.84
N LEU A 636 25.45 -11.95 12.27
CA LEU A 636 25.16 -10.55 12.57
C LEU A 636 23.67 -10.20 12.36
N HIS A 637 23.05 -10.68 11.27
CA HIS A 637 21.62 -10.47 11.05
C HIS A 637 20.72 -11.11 12.12
N GLU A 638 21.10 -12.26 12.68
CA GLU A 638 20.36 -12.96 13.75
C GLU A 638 20.50 -12.24 15.09
N ALA A 639 21.69 -11.73 15.38
CA ALA A 639 21.98 -10.95 16.58
C ALA A 639 21.22 -9.60 16.56
N ILE A 640 21.26 -8.89 15.44
CA ILE A 640 20.49 -7.65 15.21
C ILE A 640 19.01 -7.92 15.43
N TYR A 641 18.48 -8.99 14.85
CA TYR A 641 17.08 -9.38 15.03
C TYR A 641 16.73 -9.61 16.53
N GLN A 642 17.59 -10.29 17.30
CA GLN A 642 17.35 -10.46 18.74
C GLN A 642 17.34 -9.13 19.50
N ILE A 643 18.19 -8.18 19.11
CA ILE A 643 18.26 -6.85 19.72
C ILE A 643 17.01 -6.03 19.36
N ASP A 644 16.68 -5.95 18.07
CA ASP A 644 15.52 -5.21 17.57
C ASP A 644 14.21 -5.73 18.16
N SER A 645 14.05 -7.06 18.30
CA SER A 645 12.86 -7.67 18.89
C SER A 645 12.61 -7.23 20.34
N ARG A 646 13.67 -6.83 21.05
CA ARG A 646 13.63 -6.30 22.42
C ARG A 646 13.46 -4.78 22.47
N GLY A 647 13.56 -4.10 21.33
CA GLY A 647 13.53 -2.63 21.24
C GLY A 647 14.81 -1.98 21.74
N ASP A 648 15.91 -2.74 21.70
CA ASP A 648 17.26 -2.32 22.06
C ASP A 648 17.96 -1.70 20.83
N SER A 649 19.03 -0.94 21.05
CA SER A 649 19.86 -0.33 19.99
C SER A 649 21.17 -1.07 19.82
N TYR A 650 21.78 -0.98 18.63
CA TYR A 650 23.08 -1.56 18.37
C TYR A 650 23.91 -0.70 17.41
N ASP A 651 25.23 -0.84 17.53
CA ASP A 651 26.22 -0.36 16.58
C ASP A 651 27.08 -1.54 16.09
N VAL A 652 27.58 -1.42 14.86
CA VAL A 652 28.48 -2.39 14.20
C VAL A 652 29.65 -1.64 13.55
N PRO A 653 30.80 -2.31 13.31
CA PRO A 653 31.87 -1.77 12.48
C PRO A 653 31.35 -1.33 11.10
N GLU A 654 31.89 -0.24 10.57
CA GLU A 654 31.53 0.24 9.24
C GLU A 654 31.85 -0.83 8.18
N GLY A 655 30.87 -1.14 7.32
CA GLY A 655 30.99 -2.18 6.30
C GLY A 655 30.91 -3.63 6.82
N ALA A 656 30.39 -3.85 8.03
CA ALA A 656 30.22 -5.20 8.58
C ALA A 656 29.35 -6.11 7.67
N ASP A 657 29.83 -7.33 7.41
CA ASP A 657 29.10 -8.35 6.66
C ASP A 657 27.98 -8.94 7.53
N MET A 658 26.73 -8.83 7.05
CA MET A 658 25.54 -9.35 7.74
C MET A 658 25.58 -10.86 7.99
N ASN A 659 26.37 -11.61 7.23
CA ASN A 659 26.53 -13.05 7.39
C ASN A 659 27.69 -13.45 8.31
N ALA A 660 28.53 -12.50 8.74
CA ALA A 660 29.63 -12.77 9.66
C ALA A 660 29.11 -13.16 11.05
N TYR A 661 29.89 -13.96 11.77
CA TYR A 661 29.57 -14.33 13.14
C TYR A 661 29.99 -13.23 14.11
N VAL A 662 29.12 -12.93 15.07
CA VAL A 662 29.42 -12.02 16.16
C VAL A 662 30.43 -12.68 17.10
N ALA A 663 31.65 -12.13 17.17
CA ALA A 663 32.73 -12.66 17.99
C ALA A 663 32.71 -12.09 19.42
N ALA A 664 32.27 -10.85 19.61
CA ALA A 664 32.14 -10.23 20.92
C ALA A 664 31.10 -9.12 20.94
N VAL A 665 30.56 -8.82 22.12
CA VAL A 665 29.51 -7.80 22.32
C VAL A 665 29.84 -6.90 23.52
N LEU A 666 29.57 -5.60 23.38
CA LEU A 666 29.46 -4.66 24.50
C LEU A 666 27.99 -4.29 24.76
N PRO A 667 27.59 -4.03 26.02
CA PRO A 667 28.36 -4.33 27.23
C PRO A 667 28.62 -5.83 27.33
N ARG A 668 29.80 -6.21 27.85
CA ARG A 668 30.15 -7.64 28.00
C ARG A 668 29.12 -8.27 28.92
N SER A 669 28.48 -9.35 28.46
CA SER A 669 27.63 -10.16 29.33
C SER A 669 28.52 -10.85 30.37
N ALA A 670 28.70 -10.25 31.54
CA ALA A 670 29.24 -11.01 32.66
C ALA A 670 28.24 -12.12 33.03
N GLU A 671 28.74 -13.27 33.46
CA GLU A 671 27.90 -14.43 33.78
C GLU A 671 26.85 -14.04 34.85
N GLY A 672 25.57 -14.12 34.49
CA GLY A 672 24.46 -13.74 35.37
C GLY A 672 24.13 -12.24 35.44
N GLN A 673 24.79 -11.39 34.65
CA GLN A 673 24.47 -9.96 34.60
C GLN A 673 23.08 -9.75 34.00
N ARG A 674 22.23 -9.07 34.77
CA ARG A 674 20.87 -8.74 34.36
C ARG A 674 20.75 -7.23 34.26
N LEU A 675 20.34 -6.77 33.09
CA LEU A 675 20.08 -5.35 32.83
C LEU A 675 18.59 -5.18 32.55
N GLY A 676 17.99 -4.18 33.18
CA GLY A 676 16.66 -3.70 32.84
C GLY A 676 16.73 -2.57 31.81
N GLY A 677 15.61 -2.19 31.23
CA GLY A 677 15.51 -1.06 30.31
C GLY A 677 15.88 -1.44 28.88
N TYR A 678 15.88 -0.43 28.00
CA TYR A 678 16.43 -0.59 26.65
C TYR A 678 17.96 -0.62 26.75
N LYS A 679 18.60 -1.41 25.89
CA LYS A 679 20.03 -1.67 25.91
C LYS A 679 20.67 -1.18 24.62
N SER A 680 21.85 -0.60 24.72
CA SER A 680 22.70 -0.28 23.57
C SER A 680 23.83 -1.29 23.51
N TYR A 681 23.96 -1.93 22.35
CA TYR A 681 24.97 -2.94 22.07
C TYR A 681 26.03 -2.42 21.09
N TYR A 682 27.26 -2.91 21.20
CA TYR A 682 28.22 -2.85 20.09
C TYR A 682 28.62 -4.28 19.71
N LEU A 683 28.39 -4.66 18.46
CA LEU A 683 28.66 -6.01 17.96
C LEU A 683 29.98 -6.03 17.19
N SER A 684 30.94 -6.82 17.64
CA SER A 684 32.24 -6.99 16.99
C SER A 684 32.33 -8.35 16.29
N MET A 685 32.83 -8.36 15.05
CA MET A 685 33.02 -9.57 14.24
C MET A 685 34.41 -10.18 14.41
N ASP A 686 35.40 -9.39 14.81
CA ASP A 686 36.79 -9.81 15.00
C ASP A 686 37.17 -9.94 16.50
N GLY A 687 36.23 -9.62 17.39
CA GLY A 687 36.41 -9.66 18.84
C GLY A 687 37.12 -8.42 19.40
N SER A 688 37.53 -7.49 18.54
CA SER A 688 38.13 -6.21 18.92
C SER A 688 37.06 -5.13 19.02
N PHE A 689 37.27 -4.17 19.92
CA PHE A 689 36.40 -3.01 20.07
C PHE A 689 37.21 -1.77 19.70
N PRO A 690 36.60 -0.79 18.99
CA PRO A 690 37.23 0.51 18.81
C PRO A 690 37.64 1.11 20.16
N ASP A 691 38.74 1.86 20.17
CA ASP A 691 39.02 2.77 21.28
C ASP A 691 37.98 3.89 21.23
N PHE A 692 36.85 3.67 21.90
CA PHE A 692 35.80 4.68 22.00
C PHE A 692 36.33 5.88 22.77
N GLU A 693 36.19 7.08 22.18
CA GLU A 693 36.45 8.30 22.92
C GLU A 693 35.49 8.37 24.12
N PRO A 694 36.01 8.53 25.36
CA PRO A 694 35.17 8.68 26.53
C PRO A 694 34.27 9.91 26.39
N ILE A 695 32.98 9.72 26.61
CA ILE A 695 32.00 10.80 26.56
C ILE A 695 31.94 11.50 27.93
N ALA A 696 31.71 12.81 27.90
CA ALA A 696 31.47 13.57 29.14
C ALA A 696 30.20 13.03 29.81
N MET A 697 30.29 12.67 31.09
CA MET A 697 29.17 12.05 31.80
C MET A 697 27.96 13.00 31.83
N PRO A 698 26.81 12.64 31.23
CA PRO A 698 25.64 13.52 31.22
C PRO A 698 25.06 13.74 32.62
N ASN A 699 24.40 14.88 32.81
CA ASN A 699 23.64 15.15 34.02
C ASN A 699 22.20 14.63 33.85
N PHE A 700 21.88 13.55 34.55
CA PHE A 700 20.54 12.97 34.59
C PHE A 700 19.68 13.55 35.72
N VAL A 701 20.28 14.21 36.71
CA VAL A 701 19.56 14.72 37.89
C VAL A 701 18.52 15.77 37.47
N GLY A 702 17.30 15.59 37.95
CA GLY A 702 16.14 16.45 37.62
C GLY A 702 15.38 16.05 36.35
N LEU A 703 15.88 15.07 35.58
CA LEU A 703 15.19 14.57 34.39
C LEU A 703 14.13 13.52 34.75
N ASN A 704 13.04 13.50 33.99
CA ASN A 704 12.04 12.43 34.04
C ASN A 704 12.49 11.20 33.24
N LEU A 705 11.77 10.08 33.34
CA LEU A 705 12.20 8.83 32.71
C LEU A 705 12.35 8.91 31.17
N ASP A 706 11.49 9.65 30.46
CA ASP A 706 11.60 9.77 29.00
C ASP A 706 12.85 10.57 28.60
N GLN A 707 13.09 11.69 29.28
CA GLN A 707 14.30 12.52 29.11
C GLN A 707 15.58 11.74 29.45
N VAL A 708 15.53 10.94 30.51
CA VAL A 708 16.63 10.03 30.90
C VAL A 708 16.91 9.01 29.79
N MET A 709 15.86 8.37 29.26
CA MET A 709 16.01 7.38 28.18
C MET A 709 16.44 8.00 26.85
N GLU A 710 16.11 9.26 26.60
CA GLU A 710 16.57 10.00 25.42
C GLU A 710 18.05 10.36 25.55
N LEU A 711 18.41 11.01 26.65
CA LEU A 711 19.79 11.43 26.92
C LEU A 711 20.75 10.23 26.98
N ALA A 712 20.33 9.13 27.60
CA ALA A 712 21.13 7.92 27.63
C ALA A 712 21.27 7.31 26.22
N ARG A 713 20.27 7.40 25.34
CA ARG A 713 20.35 6.87 23.96
C ARG A 713 21.31 7.69 23.11
N GLU A 714 21.22 9.02 23.18
CA GLU A 714 22.12 9.93 22.46
C GLU A 714 23.59 9.69 22.83
N ASN A 715 23.83 9.35 24.10
CA ASN A 715 25.15 9.09 24.65
C ASN A 715 25.54 7.59 24.63
N LYS A 716 24.71 6.73 24.03
CA LYS A 716 24.94 5.27 23.93
C LYS A 716 25.15 4.58 25.29
N LEU A 717 24.44 5.03 26.32
CA LEU A 717 24.54 4.55 27.69
C LEU A 717 23.42 3.55 28.01
N ASN A 718 23.73 2.58 28.87
CA ASN A 718 22.80 1.59 29.40
C ASN A 718 22.34 2.01 30.81
N LEU A 719 21.06 1.78 31.14
CA LEU A 719 20.47 2.25 32.39
C LEU A 719 20.06 1.10 33.31
N THR A 720 20.32 1.25 34.60
CA THR A 720 19.74 0.42 35.67
C THR A 720 19.07 1.34 36.69
N LEU A 721 17.87 0.98 37.15
CA LEU A 721 17.14 1.79 38.12
C LEU A 721 17.25 1.19 39.51
N LYS A 722 17.57 2.03 40.50
CA LYS A 722 17.58 1.67 41.93
C LYS A 722 16.34 2.24 42.63
N GLY A 723 15.85 1.53 43.65
CA GLY A 723 14.70 1.95 44.46
C GLY A 723 13.41 1.22 44.07
N SER A 724 12.26 1.79 44.47
CA SER A 724 10.94 1.16 44.29
C SER A 724 9.87 2.10 43.73
N ASN A 725 10.20 3.37 43.47
CA ASN A 725 9.32 4.36 42.87
C ASN A 725 10.09 5.20 41.84
N TRP A 726 9.72 5.09 40.56
CA TRP A 726 10.48 5.59 39.42
C TRP A 726 9.69 6.58 38.54
N THR A 727 8.47 6.98 38.96
CA THR A 727 7.59 7.85 38.16
C THR A 727 7.93 9.34 38.25
N GLY A 728 8.82 9.74 39.16
CA GLY A 728 9.24 11.14 39.33
C GLY A 728 10.50 11.49 38.54
N THR A 729 11.35 12.34 39.11
CA THR A 729 12.63 12.75 38.50
C THR A 729 13.81 12.06 39.15
N VAL A 730 14.91 11.93 38.43
CA VAL A 730 16.18 11.43 38.97
C VAL A 730 16.67 12.37 40.07
N THR A 731 17.07 11.82 41.21
CA THR A 731 17.74 12.53 42.30
C THR A 731 19.22 12.24 42.39
N GLU A 732 19.62 11.03 42.05
CA GLU A 732 21.02 10.60 42.16
C GLU A 732 21.39 9.74 40.95
N GLN A 733 22.65 9.86 40.54
CA GLN A 733 23.30 9.00 39.56
C GLN A 733 24.59 8.46 40.19
N ASP A 734 24.92 7.19 39.94
CA ASP A 734 26.09 6.52 40.53
C ASP A 734 27.44 7.11 40.11
N ILE A 735 27.53 7.62 38.88
CA ILE A 735 28.69 8.31 38.33
C ILE A 735 28.37 9.81 38.24
N ALA A 736 29.17 10.65 38.89
CA ALA A 736 28.95 12.10 38.91
C ALA A 736 28.93 12.71 37.50
N ALA A 737 28.04 13.68 37.26
CA ALA A 737 27.96 14.40 36.00
C ALA A 737 29.24 15.19 35.73
N HIS A 738 29.58 15.37 34.46
CA HIS A 738 30.74 16.16 34.07
C HIS A 738 30.52 17.65 34.40
N THR A 739 31.48 18.25 35.10
CA THR A 739 31.55 19.70 35.31
C THR A 739 32.97 20.21 35.08
N GLU A 740 33.14 21.51 34.86
CA GLU A 740 34.49 22.11 34.74
C GLU A 740 35.34 21.93 36.02
N GLU A 741 34.69 21.86 37.18
CA GLU A 741 35.34 21.68 38.49
C GLU A 741 35.62 20.20 38.79
N GLU A 742 34.75 19.29 38.35
CA GLU A 742 34.87 17.83 38.51
C GLU A 742 34.66 17.12 37.16
N PRO A 743 35.73 16.94 36.35
CA PRO A 743 35.62 16.28 35.06
C PRO A 743 35.36 14.78 35.23
N SER A 744 34.23 14.33 34.71
CA SER A 744 33.80 12.94 34.72
C SER A 744 33.56 12.45 33.29
N TYR A 745 34.08 11.28 32.96
CA TYR A 745 33.97 10.68 31.63
C TYR A 745 33.60 9.21 31.74
N ILE A 746 32.86 8.71 30.76
CA ILE A 746 32.40 7.33 30.71
C ILE A 746 32.56 6.77 29.29
N ASN A 747 32.88 5.49 29.17
CA ASN A 747 32.92 4.85 27.87
C ASN A 747 31.48 4.59 27.37
N PRO A 748 31.20 4.77 26.07
CA PRO A 748 29.96 4.30 25.46
C PRO A 748 29.64 2.84 25.81
N TYR A 749 28.36 2.49 25.82
CA TYR A 749 27.80 1.20 26.19
C TYR A 749 27.97 0.79 27.66
N SER A 750 28.56 1.64 28.50
CA SER A 750 28.61 1.43 29.95
C SER A 750 27.22 1.48 30.58
N VAL A 751 27.07 0.81 31.73
CA VAL A 751 25.85 0.79 32.53
C VAL A 751 25.95 1.85 33.62
N ILE A 752 24.90 2.65 33.77
CA ILE A 752 24.75 3.69 34.78
C ILE A 752 23.55 3.35 35.66
N GLU A 753 23.70 3.52 36.97
CA GLU A 753 22.64 3.34 37.94
C GLU A 753 22.01 4.69 38.35
N LEU A 754 20.69 4.80 38.22
CA LEU A 754 19.93 6.02 38.55
C LEU A 754 18.93 5.78 39.69
N VAL A 755 18.79 6.77 40.57
CA VAL A 755 17.81 6.81 41.67
C VAL A 755 16.77 7.88 41.38
N PHE A 756 15.50 7.54 41.50
CA PHE A 756 14.38 8.45 41.27
C PHE A 756 13.73 8.88 42.60
N LYS A 757 13.27 10.13 42.66
CA LYS A 757 12.36 10.60 43.71
C LYS A 757 10.94 10.49 43.20
N GLY A 758 10.25 9.44 43.61
CA GLY A 758 8.81 9.34 43.39
C GLY A 758 8.05 10.45 44.09
N GLU A 759 6.97 10.93 43.47
CA GLU A 759 5.94 11.64 44.24
C GLU A 759 5.36 10.67 45.26
N SER A 760 5.37 11.05 46.54
CA SER A 760 4.58 10.37 47.56
C SER A 760 3.12 10.46 47.13
N GLU A 761 2.42 9.32 47.06
CA GLU A 761 0.99 9.27 46.82
C GLU A 761 0.26 10.41 47.55
N VAL A 762 -0.38 11.28 46.78
CA VAL A 762 -1.45 12.12 47.31
C VAL A 762 -2.45 11.15 47.94
N ALA A 763 -2.69 11.35 49.24
CA ALA A 763 -3.58 10.58 50.08
C ALA A 763 -4.76 9.99 49.30
N THR A 764 -4.73 8.67 49.11
CA THR A 764 -5.91 7.90 48.73
C THR A 764 -6.97 8.16 49.78
N ALA A 765 -8.00 8.91 49.39
CA ALA A 765 -9.21 9.00 50.16
C ALA A 765 -9.70 7.57 50.41
N SER A 766 -9.84 7.25 51.69
CA SER A 766 -10.26 5.97 52.22
C SER A 766 -11.48 5.38 51.49
N VAL A 767 -11.24 4.41 50.62
CA VAL A 767 -12.21 3.35 50.35
C VAL A 767 -11.66 2.11 51.05
N LYS A 768 -12.28 1.76 52.18
CA LYS A 768 -12.04 0.50 52.86
C LYS A 768 -12.31 -0.64 51.87
N ASN A 769 -11.26 -1.34 51.45
CA ASN A 769 -11.37 -2.74 51.05
C ASN A 769 -10.60 -3.56 52.07
N GLU A 770 -11.36 -4.35 52.82
CA GLU A 770 -10.86 -5.32 53.76
C GLU A 770 -10.10 -6.43 53.02
N GLY A 771 -8.86 -6.66 53.43
CA GLY A 771 -8.29 -8.00 53.57
C GLY A 771 -7.94 -8.79 52.32
N VAL A 772 -6.79 -8.50 51.70
CA VAL A 772 -5.92 -9.54 51.14
C VAL A 772 -4.45 -9.16 51.41
N THR A 773 -3.85 -9.76 52.43
CA THR A 773 -2.39 -9.72 52.65
C THR A 773 -1.71 -10.76 51.76
N PRO A 774 -0.60 -10.44 51.08
CA PRO A 774 0.27 -11.44 50.46
C PRO A 774 0.83 -12.36 51.55
N ARG A 775 0.60 -13.68 51.45
CA ARG A 775 1.20 -14.64 52.38
C ARG A 775 2.67 -14.84 52.07
N ASP A 776 3.50 -14.49 53.04
CA ASP A 776 4.91 -14.83 53.16
C ASP A 776 5.12 -16.35 53.20
N TYR A 777 6.05 -16.83 52.38
CA TYR A 777 6.67 -18.14 52.55
C TYR A 777 7.76 -18.01 53.62
N SER A 778 7.53 -18.59 54.81
CA SER A 778 8.60 -18.94 55.73
C SER A 778 8.41 -20.36 56.25
N ALA A 779 9.51 -21.08 56.29
CA ALA A 779 9.63 -22.48 56.69
C ALA A 779 9.27 -22.74 58.18
N GLU A 780 9.04 -24.02 58.46
CA GLU A 780 8.96 -24.70 59.76
C GLU A 780 7.59 -24.85 60.45
N GLY A 781 7.20 -26.11 60.70
CA GLY A 781 6.21 -26.49 61.73
C GLY A 781 4.86 -27.01 61.21
N GLY A 782 4.69 -28.32 61.11
CA GLY A 782 3.48 -28.96 60.57
C GLY A 782 2.26 -29.03 61.49
N ILE A 783 1.09 -29.37 60.91
CA ILE A 783 0.23 -30.50 61.27
C ILE A 783 -0.89 -30.68 60.21
N ARG A 784 -0.95 -31.93 59.71
CA ARG A 784 -1.87 -32.67 58.83
C ARG A 784 -3.32 -32.19 58.62
N MET A 785 -3.73 -32.20 57.35
CA MET A 785 -5.07 -32.65 56.92
C MET A 785 -4.91 -33.71 55.81
N ARG A 786 -5.65 -34.82 55.96
CA ARG A 786 -5.62 -36.04 55.15
C ARG A 786 -6.24 -35.86 53.75
N GLY A 787 -5.61 -36.46 52.75
CA GLY A 787 -6.24 -36.81 51.46
C GLY A 787 -5.33 -36.56 50.26
N GLU A 788 -4.29 -37.39 50.07
CA GLU A 788 -3.43 -37.37 48.89
C GLU A 788 -4.14 -37.95 47.66
N PRO A 789 -3.88 -37.39 46.47
CA PRO A 789 -3.18 -38.15 45.44
C PRO A 789 -1.83 -37.51 45.08
N GLU A 790 -0.90 -38.39 44.72
CA GLU A 790 0.54 -38.20 44.56
C GLU A 790 0.94 -37.04 43.63
N ILE A 791 1.91 -36.23 44.09
CA ILE A 791 2.60 -35.21 43.30
C ILE A 791 3.78 -35.89 42.61
N HIS A 792 3.70 -36.06 41.28
CA HIS A 792 4.89 -36.34 40.48
C HIS A 792 5.68 -35.04 40.25
N GLU A 793 6.94 -35.05 40.69
CA GLU A 793 7.96 -34.05 40.38
C GLU A 793 8.07 -33.80 38.87
N ARG A 794 7.75 -32.58 38.43
CA ARG A 794 8.09 -32.10 37.09
C ARG A 794 9.61 -31.89 37.00
N LYS A 795 10.33 -32.87 36.46
CA LYS A 795 11.64 -32.65 35.85
C LYS A 795 11.43 -32.11 34.43
N TYR A 796 11.71 -30.83 34.23
CA TYR A 796 11.94 -30.26 32.91
C TYR A 796 13.33 -30.70 32.43
N LEU A 797 13.40 -31.51 31.37
CA LEU A 797 14.49 -31.60 30.39
C LEU A 797 13.95 -32.40 29.16
N PRO A 798 14.51 -32.26 27.95
CA PRO A 798 13.93 -31.51 26.85
C PRO A 798 13.31 -32.38 25.74
N LEU A 799 12.23 -31.85 25.16
CA LEU A 799 11.66 -32.26 23.88
C LEU A 799 12.67 -31.99 22.75
N ARG A 800 13.56 -32.94 22.47
CA ARG A 800 14.41 -32.97 21.27
C ARG A 800 14.89 -34.40 20.98
N ILE A 801 13.95 -35.32 20.74
CA ILE A 801 14.26 -36.67 20.23
C ILE A 801 13.33 -37.04 19.08
N ASP A 802 12.08 -36.55 19.08
CA ASP A 802 11.10 -36.90 18.04
C ASP A 802 11.49 -36.41 16.64
N ALA A 803 12.17 -35.26 16.54
CA ALA A 803 12.61 -34.66 15.28
C ALA A 803 13.83 -35.36 14.63
N LEU A 804 14.53 -36.25 15.35
CA LEU A 804 15.68 -36.99 14.80
C LEU A 804 15.32 -38.41 14.35
N ALA A 805 14.16 -38.94 14.74
CA ALA A 805 13.71 -40.28 14.36
C ALA A 805 13.10 -40.34 12.94
N GLU A 806 12.58 -39.21 12.41
CA GLU A 806 11.99 -39.17 11.06
C GLU A 806 13.03 -39.23 9.92
N GLN A 807 14.32 -39.00 10.20
CA GLN A 807 15.35 -38.94 9.16
C GLN A 807 16.23 -40.19 9.00
N GLN A 808 16.14 -41.22 9.85
CA GLN A 808 16.88 -42.47 9.62
C GLN A 808 16.06 -43.73 9.95
N LYS A 809 15.85 -44.57 8.93
CA LYS A 809 15.16 -45.87 8.99
C LYS A 809 15.93 -46.90 9.82
N ILE A 810 15.76 -46.88 11.15
CA ILE A 810 16.46 -47.82 12.05
C ILE A 810 15.52 -48.93 12.59
N PHE A 811 14.19 -48.78 12.50
CA PHE A 811 13.23 -49.79 12.98
C PHE A 811 12.28 -50.31 11.89
N PRO A 812 11.87 -51.59 11.91
CA PRO A 812 10.87 -52.12 10.98
C PRO A 812 9.51 -51.42 11.16
N PRO A 813 8.68 -51.28 10.11
CA PRO A 813 7.42 -50.53 10.17
C PRO A 813 6.38 -51.12 11.14
N ASP A 814 6.56 -52.38 11.55
CA ASP A 814 5.55 -53.16 12.28
C ASP A 814 5.95 -53.42 13.74
N ALA A 815 7.01 -52.77 14.24
CA ALA A 815 7.49 -52.98 15.59
C ALA A 815 6.52 -52.40 16.64
N PRO A 816 6.19 -53.14 17.72
CA PRO A 816 5.36 -52.64 18.81
C PRO A 816 5.98 -51.41 19.46
N TYR A 817 5.16 -50.40 19.77
CA TYR A 817 5.59 -49.14 20.37
C TYR A 817 6.39 -49.33 21.67
N GLU A 818 6.04 -50.33 22.47
CA GLU A 818 6.75 -50.65 23.73
C GLU A 818 8.20 -51.10 23.48
N ASP A 819 8.46 -51.85 22.40
CA ASP A 819 9.81 -52.32 22.04
C ASP A 819 10.71 -51.17 21.54
N ILE A 820 10.11 -50.20 20.83
CA ILE A 820 10.82 -48.97 20.39
C ILE A 820 11.19 -48.12 21.60
N VAL A 821 10.28 -47.97 22.56
CA VAL A 821 10.50 -47.20 23.78
C VAL A 821 11.57 -47.84 24.66
N ASP A 822 11.59 -49.17 24.79
CA ASP A 822 12.61 -49.86 25.58
C ASP A 822 13.99 -49.88 24.90
N ALA A 823 14.07 -50.01 23.57
CA ALA A 823 15.33 -49.85 22.83
C ALA A 823 15.92 -48.44 22.98
N LEU A 824 15.09 -47.40 22.92
CA LEU A 824 15.51 -46.01 23.14
C LEU A 824 15.94 -45.74 24.58
N ARG A 825 15.36 -46.44 25.57
CA ARG A 825 15.77 -46.37 26.98
C ARG A 825 17.11 -47.06 27.23
N GLU A 826 17.42 -48.15 26.55
CA GLU A 826 18.74 -48.78 26.64
C GLU A 826 19.83 -47.91 25.98
N LEU A 827 19.53 -47.31 24.83
CA LEU A 827 20.43 -46.36 24.15
C LEU A 827 20.77 -45.14 25.03
N ASN A 828 19.77 -44.59 25.75
CA ASN A 828 19.97 -43.46 26.67
C ASN A 828 20.73 -43.83 27.95
N ARG A 829 20.91 -45.12 28.25
CA ARG A 829 21.67 -45.59 29.43
C ARG A 829 23.15 -45.82 29.14
N GLY A 830 23.64 -45.46 27.95
CA GLY A 830 25.06 -45.49 27.62
C GLY A 830 25.68 -46.89 27.62
N LYS A 831 24.87 -47.93 27.44
CA LYS A 831 25.35 -49.29 27.15
C LYS A 831 25.03 -49.57 25.69
N GLY A 832 26.00 -49.30 24.81
CA GLY A 832 25.93 -49.79 23.44
C GLY A 832 26.13 -51.31 23.40
N GLU A 833 25.39 -51.99 22.53
CA GLU A 833 25.79 -52.15 21.12
C GLU A 833 24.68 -51.66 20.19
#